data_AF-A0A3P6FCT7-F1
#
_entry.id   AF-A0A3P6FCT7-F1
#
_cell.length_a   1.000
_cell.length_b   1.000
_cell.length_c   1.000
_cell.angle_alpha   90.00
_cell.angle_beta   90.00
_cell.angle_gamma   90.00
#
_symmetry.space_group_name_H-M   'P 1'
#
loop_
_entity.id
_entity.type
_entity.pdbx_description
1 polymer ?
#
loop_
_entity_poly.entity_id
_entity_poly.type
_entity_poly.pdbx_seq_one_letter_code
_entity_poly.pdbx_strand_id
1 'polypeptide(L)'
;MAISIYFSLLLIFLSQFPSSNAEPFIGVNYGQVADNLPPPSETAKLIQSTSIQKVRLYGADPAIIKALAGTGVGIVIGTANGDLPSLAADPNAASQWISSNVLPFYPASKIILITVGNEVLLSKDPNLVSQLLPAMQNVQKALEAASLGGKIKVSTVHAMSVLGSSEPPSSGSFASGYQAGLKGILQFLSDTGSPFAINPYPFFAYQSDPRPETLAFCLFQPNAGRPDSNTGITYMNMFDAQYKRQLFTLDDTAPYMRAVDAVHSALKSMGFEKVEIVVAETGWASRGDPNEVGPSVDNAKAYNGNLIAHLRSMVGTPLMPGKSVDTYIFALYDENLKTGPSSERAFGLFKTDHSMAYDVGLAKSSGSSSNSSSQTPSGKASTGWCVSKKDATDKQLQSSIDWACGQGIDCGAIQPGGACFEPNNVASHAAFAMNMYYQKSPKRPTDCDFSQTATITSQNPSYNSCVYPGGGGGDGSTGVMNKYVNSNKIESKKNGAVESKVYSSLSFLLISEALMSVSELKERHAVATETVNSLRDRLRQRRLQLLDTDVAKYSAAQGRSPVKFGATDLVCCRTLLGHTGKVYSLDWTPERNRIVSASQDGRLIVWNALTSQKTHAIKLPCAWVMTCAFSPNGQTVACGGLDSVCSIFSLSSTADKDGTVPVSRTLSGHRGYVSCCQYVPNEDAHLITSSGDQTCVLWDVTTGLKTSVFGGEFQSGHTGDVLSVSISGSNPNWFISGSCDTTACLWDTRAASRAVRTFHGHEGDVNTVKFFPDGYRFGTGSDDGTCRLYDLRTGHQLQVYHQAHGDGENLPVTSIAFSASGRLLFAGYANNNTCYVWDTLLGEVVLDLGELQDSHKNRISCLGMSADGSALCTGSWDSNLKVNMGVWRAQESDMKKTKQTQESWSQFHFQELLSSILDGSLKLEVSFLNALLIPDVFPLLAAAQKALVSKSRDSLSTRTLHSELVYNYSGSKHITESLKRCGISETTTYILAARFNASPFEMEEVAKLINGKEIDLEELKTQANEAHILKHYKITSQELVISSLGDAIVCRIAARDAL
;
A
#
# COMPACT_ATOMS: atom_id res chain seq x y z
N MET A 1 24.65 -74.22 2.50
CA MET A 1 23.74 -73.35 1.72
C MET A 1 22.70 -72.64 2.58
N ALA A 2 21.91 -73.33 3.43
CA ALA A 2 20.89 -72.68 4.26
C ALA A 2 21.41 -71.58 5.21
N ILE A 3 22.58 -71.77 5.82
CA ILE A 3 23.19 -70.76 6.71
C ILE A 3 23.66 -69.53 5.94
N SER A 4 24.15 -69.70 4.70
CA SER A 4 24.59 -68.59 3.85
C SER A 4 23.40 -67.78 3.33
N ILE A 5 22.26 -68.43 3.07
CA ILE A 5 21.01 -67.77 2.67
C ILE A 5 20.42 -67.01 3.87
N TYR A 6 20.49 -67.58 5.08
CA TYR A 6 20.05 -66.91 6.31
C TYR A 6 20.91 -65.68 6.63
N PHE A 7 22.23 -65.77 6.44
CA PHE A 7 23.14 -64.64 6.66
C PHE A 7 22.92 -63.52 5.62
N SER A 8 22.70 -63.87 4.35
CA SER A 8 22.38 -62.91 3.29
C SER A 8 21.00 -62.26 3.50
N LEU A 9 19.99 -63.02 3.95
CA LEU A 9 18.67 -62.47 4.29
C LEU A 9 18.72 -61.56 5.53
N LEU A 10 19.55 -61.89 6.53
CA LEU A 10 19.75 -61.05 7.72
C LEU A 10 20.48 -59.75 7.36
N LEU A 11 21.47 -59.79 6.46
CA LEU A 11 22.16 -58.60 5.94
C LEU A 11 21.23 -57.72 5.08
N ILE A 12 20.31 -58.30 4.30
CA ILE A 12 19.29 -57.56 3.57
C ILE A 12 18.27 -56.93 4.54
N PHE A 13 17.86 -57.65 5.60
CA PHE A 13 16.96 -57.10 6.64
C PHE A 13 17.62 -55.99 7.47
N LEU A 14 18.92 -56.09 7.76
CA LEU A 14 19.69 -55.04 8.45
C LEU A 14 19.97 -53.83 7.55
N SER A 15 19.96 -53.98 6.23
CA SER A 15 20.06 -52.87 5.26
C SER A 15 18.73 -52.15 4.98
N GLN A 16 17.61 -52.69 5.46
CA GLN A 16 16.26 -52.11 5.29
C GLN A 16 15.72 -51.39 6.52
N PHE A 17 16.45 -51.34 7.63
CA PHE A 17 16.24 -50.28 8.60
C PHE A 17 16.91 -49.02 8.06
N PRO A 18 16.17 -47.95 7.71
CA PRO A 18 16.80 -46.66 7.61
C PRO A 18 17.37 -46.39 9.00
N SER A 19 18.69 -46.47 9.13
CA SER A 19 19.40 -45.82 10.22
C SER A 19 19.07 -44.34 10.10
N SER A 20 17.97 -43.91 10.72
CA SER A 20 17.65 -42.50 10.87
C SER A 20 18.64 -41.94 11.88
N ASN A 21 19.88 -41.73 11.43
CA ASN A 21 20.69 -40.66 11.98
C ASN A 21 19.88 -39.40 11.66
N ALA A 22 18.99 -39.03 12.57
CA ALA A 22 18.15 -37.84 12.44
C ALA A 22 19.07 -36.64 12.62
N GLU A 23 19.77 -36.26 11.55
CA GLU A 23 20.38 -34.95 11.50
C GLU A 23 19.28 -33.90 11.72
N PRO A 24 19.53 -32.86 12.51
CA PRO A 24 18.55 -31.83 12.78
C PRO A 24 18.23 -31.09 11.49
N PHE A 25 16.96 -31.14 11.07
CA PHE A 25 16.54 -30.51 9.83
C PHE A 25 16.34 -29.01 10.02
N ILE A 26 17.30 -28.25 9.49
CA ILE A 26 17.19 -26.80 9.37
C ILE A 26 16.39 -26.50 8.09
N GLY A 27 15.20 -25.96 8.28
CA GLY A 27 14.33 -25.45 7.23
C GLY A 27 14.38 -23.93 7.12
N VAL A 28 13.90 -23.42 6.00
CA VAL A 28 13.68 -21.98 5.80
C VAL A 28 12.37 -21.77 5.04
N ASN A 29 11.63 -20.71 5.38
CA ASN A 29 10.51 -20.28 4.55
C ASN A 29 11.05 -19.44 3.38
N TYR A 30 10.57 -19.70 2.16
CA TYR A 30 11.11 -19.06 0.97
C TYR A 30 10.81 -17.55 0.94
N GLY A 31 9.59 -17.16 1.33
CA GLY A 31 9.09 -15.78 1.24
C GLY A 31 8.87 -15.35 -0.22
N GLN A 32 7.64 -14.98 -0.56
CA GLN A 32 7.28 -14.59 -1.94
C GLN A 32 6.68 -13.19 -2.02
N VAL A 33 6.50 -12.51 -0.88
CA VAL A 33 5.94 -11.17 -0.85
C VAL A 33 7.04 -10.14 -1.12
N ALA A 34 7.65 -10.23 -2.31
CA ALA A 34 8.73 -9.39 -2.78
C ALA A 34 8.80 -9.32 -4.32
N ASP A 35 9.24 -8.19 -4.89
CA ASP A 35 9.41 -7.98 -6.34
C ASP A 35 10.89 -7.95 -6.80
N ASN A 36 11.82 -8.13 -5.86
CA ASN A 36 13.26 -8.09 -6.10
C ASN A 36 13.96 -9.44 -5.88
N LEU A 37 13.19 -10.54 -5.80
CA LEU A 37 13.74 -11.87 -5.54
C LEU A 37 14.58 -12.38 -6.73
N PRO A 38 15.71 -13.07 -6.47
CA PRO A 38 16.48 -13.70 -7.51
C PRO A 38 15.70 -14.85 -8.18
N PRO A 39 16.05 -15.22 -9.43
CA PRO A 39 15.42 -16.33 -10.12
C PRO A 39 15.45 -17.63 -9.29
N PRO A 40 14.38 -18.45 -9.28
CA PRO A 40 14.31 -19.65 -8.44
C PRO A 40 15.47 -20.64 -8.64
N SER A 41 16.04 -20.71 -9.85
CA SER A 41 17.21 -21.55 -10.16
C SER A 41 18.48 -21.12 -9.42
N GLU A 42 18.68 -19.82 -9.23
CA GLU A 42 19.83 -19.30 -8.48
C GLU A 42 19.63 -19.50 -6.98
N THR A 43 18.41 -19.28 -6.48
CA THR A 43 18.05 -19.60 -5.10
C THR A 43 18.24 -21.09 -4.78
N ALA A 44 17.89 -22.00 -5.70
CA ALA A 44 18.12 -23.43 -5.54
C ALA A 44 19.63 -23.75 -5.36
N LYS A 45 20.51 -23.14 -6.16
CA LYS A 45 21.96 -23.28 -6.03
C LYS A 45 22.47 -22.73 -4.70
N LEU A 46 21.95 -21.57 -4.27
CA LEU A 46 22.28 -20.99 -2.97
C LEU A 46 21.94 -21.97 -1.84
N ILE A 47 20.70 -22.49 -1.82
CA ILE A 47 20.26 -23.46 -0.80
C ILE A 47 21.18 -24.69 -0.80
N GLN A 48 21.54 -25.23 -1.97
CA GLN A 48 22.46 -26.38 -2.06
C GLN A 48 23.86 -26.12 -1.48
N SER A 49 24.33 -24.86 -1.51
CA SER A 49 25.61 -24.45 -0.91
C SER A 49 25.57 -24.34 0.62
N THR A 50 24.37 -24.34 1.22
CA THR A 50 24.13 -24.18 2.65
C THR A 50 23.65 -25.46 3.31
N SER A 51 23.76 -25.58 4.64
CA SER A 51 23.21 -26.71 5.40
C SER A 51 21.68 -26.74 5.47
N ILE A 52 20.95 -25.89 4.73
CA ILE A 52 19.49 -25.89 4.68
C ILE A 52 19.03 -27.14 3.92
N GLN A 53 18.15 -27.93 4.53
CA GLN A 53 17.69 -29.19 3.97
C GLN A 53 16.21 -29.17 3.57
N LYS A 54 15.44 -28.21 4.08
CA LYS A 54 13.99 -28.09 3.82
C LYS A 54 13.61 -26.65 3.48
N VAL A 55 12.64 -26.50 2.59
CA VAL A 55 12.07 -25.21 2.21
C VAL A 55 10.55 -25.29 2.36
N ARG A 56 9.97 -24.27 2.98
CA ARG A 56 8.51 -24.11 3.07
C ARG A 56 8.05 -22.97 2.16
N LEU A 57 7.00 -23.25 1.39
CA LEU A 57 6.28 -22.33 0.53
C LEU A 57 4.87 -22.15 1.09
N TYR A 58 4.39 -20.91 1.20
CA TYR A 58 3.00 -20.62 1.61
C TYR A 58 1.97 -21.00 0.55
N GLY A 59 2.41 -21.12 -0.71
CA GLY A 59 1.62 -21.59 -1.85
C GLY A 59 2.34 -22.72 -2.60
N ALA A 60 1.86 -23.06 -3.79
CA ALA A 60 2.43 -24.09 -4.67
C ALA A 60 2.98 -23.51 -5.98
N ASP A 61 3.93 -22.56 -5.88
CA ASP A 61 4.53 -21.93 -7.07
C ASP A 61 5.28 -22.98 -7.93
N PRO A 62 4.88 -23.18 -9.20
CA PRO A 62 5.44 -24.24 -10.04
C PRO A 62 6.89 -23.98 -10.45
N ALA A 63 7.32 -22.72 -10.55
CA ALA A 63 8.68 -22.37 -10.94
C ALA A 63 9.67 -22.68 -9.80
N ILE A 64 9.30 -22.38 -8.56
CA ILE A 64 10.13 -22.68 -7.38
C ILE A 64 10.21 -24.19 -7.14
N ILE A 65 9.07 -24.89 -7.19
CA ILE A 65 9.05 -26.35 -7.00
C ILE A 65 9.94 -27.02 -8.05
N LYS A 66 9.79 -26.63 -9.33
CA LYS A 66 10.60 -27.18 -10.44
C LYS A 66 12.09 -26.84 -10.30
N ALA A 67 12.44 -25.65 -9.82
CA ALA A 67 13.84 -25.27 -9.61
C ALA A 67 14.54 -26.11 -8.53
N LEU A 68 13.78 -26.62 -7.55
CA LEU A 68 14.28 -27.52 -6.50
C LEU A 68 14.28 -29.00 -6.92
N ALA A 69 13.84 -29.34 -8.12
CA ALA A 69 13.84 -30.72 -8.62
C ALA A 69 15.27 -31.29 -8.67
N GLY A 70 15.45 -32.53 -8.22
CA GLY A 70 16.75 -33.22 -8.21
C GLY A 70 17.76 -32.67 -7.20
N THR A 71 17.43 -31.64 -6.42
CA THR A 71 18.36 -31.05 -5.43
C THR A 71 18.45 -31.85 -4.13
N GLY A 72 17.45 -32.70 -3.85
CA GLY A 72 17.31 -33.44 -2.59
C GLY A 72 16.69 -32.65 -1.43
N VAL A 73 16.46 -31.34 -1.61
CA VAL A 73 15.82 -30.45 -0.62
C VAL A 73 14.35 -30.83 -0.44
N GLY A 74 13.90 -31.02 0.79
CA GLY A 74 12.51 -31.31 1.11
C GLY A 74 11.62 -30.08 0.98
N ILE A 75 10.46 -30.20 0.33
CA ILE A 75 9.56 -29.08 0.05
C ILE A 75 8.25 -29.24 0.82
N VAL A 76 7.86 -28.18 1.53
CA VAL A 76 6.52 -28.02 2.10
C VAL A 76 5.77 -27.00 1.26
N ILE A 77 4.55 -27.34 0.84
CA ILE A 77 3.68 -26.44 0.07
C ILE A 77 2.39 -26.15 0.83
N GLY A 78 1.93 -24.91 0.76
CA GLY A 78 0.69 -24.48 1.41
C GLY A 78 -0.48 -24.31 0.44
N THR A 79 -1.70 -24.48 0.95
CA THR A 79 -2.91 -23.96 0.30
C THR A 79 -3.24 -22.57 0.86
N ALA A 80 -3.81 -21.68 0.05
CA ALA A 80 -4.25 -20.39 0.56
C ALA A 80 -5.47 -20.57 1.48
N ASN A 81 -5.66 -19.65 2.42
CA ASN A 81 -6.87 -19.64 3.26
C ASN A 81 -8.15 -19.53 2.41
N GLY A 82 -8.09 -18.83 1.26
CA GLY A 82 -9.22 -18.72 0.33
C GLY A 82 -9.60 -20.03 -0.39
N ASP A 83 -8.73 -21.04 -0.42
CA ASP A 83 -9.00 -22.32 -1.08
C ASP A 83 -9.82 -23.27 -0.21
N LEU A 84 -9.84 -23.05 1.11
CA LEU A 84 -10.46 -23.94 2.10
C LEU A 84 -11.94 -24.23 1.82
N PRO A 85 -12.80 -23.24 1.50
CA PRO A 85 -14.21 -23.51 1.22
C PRO A 85 -14.41 -24.50 0.07
N SER A 86 -13.61 -24.40 -1.00
CA SER A 86 -13.68 -25.30 -2.15
C SER A 86 -13.13 -26.69 -1.80
N LEU A 87 -11.96 -26.76 -1.16
CA LEU A 87 -11.33 -28.01 -0.75
C LEU A 87 -12.17 -28.79 0.26
N ALA A 88 -12.91 -28.10 1.14
CA ALA A 88 -13.81 -28.70 2.11
C ALA A 88 -15.10 -29.23 1.48
N ALA A 89 -15.70 -28.43 0.58
CA ALA A 89 -17.01 -28.74 0.01
C ALA A 89 -16.98 -29.86 -1.04
N ASP A 90 -15.92 -29.93 -1.85
CA ASP A 90 -15.83 -30.88 -2.98
C ASP A 90 -14.53 -31.70 -2.97
N PRO A 91 -14.60 -33.03 -2.76
CA PRO A 91 -13.43 -33.92 -2.87
C PRO A 91 -12.77 -33.90 -4.26
N ASN A 92 -13.50 -33.57 -5.33
CA ASN A 92 -12.92 -33.45 -6.66
C ASN A 92 -12.02 -32.22 -6.75
N ALA A 93 -12.36 -31.12 -6.09
CA ALA A 93 -11.51 -29.93 -6.02
C ALA A 93 -10.16 -30.26 -5.36
N ALA A 94 -10.15 -31.06 -4.28
CA ALA A 94 -8.91 -31.54 -3.67
C ALA A 94 -8.10 -32.45 -4.62
N SER A 95 -8.77 -33.33 -5.36
CA SER A 95 -8.12 -34.19 -6.37
C SER A 95 -7.52 -33.39 -7.53
N GLN A 96 -8.22 -32.36 -8.01
CA GLN A 96 -7.73 -31.43 -9.02
C GLN A 96 -6.55 -30.61 -8.49
N TRP A 97 -6.61 -30.14 -7.24
CA TRP A 97 -5.52 -29.40 -6.62
C TRP A 97 -4.24 -30.26 -6.53
N ILE A 98 -4.35 -31.52 -6.11
CA ILE A 98 -3.22 -32.47 -6.10
C ILE A 98 -2.70 -32.73 -7.53
N SER A 99 -3.61 -32.90 -8.49
CA SER A 99 -3.25 -33.15 -9.89
C SER A 99 -2.52 -31.99 -10.55
N SER A 100 -2.84 -30.76 -10.16
CA SER A 100 -2.22 -29.55 -10.71
C SER A 100 -0.93 -29.15 -9.98
N ASN A 101 -0.86 -29.34 -8.66
CA ASN A 101 0.19 -28.77 -7.83
C ASN A 101 1.22 -29.78 -7.30
N VAL A 102 0.91 -31.08 -7.32
CA VAL A 102 1.80 -32.13 -6.76
C VAL A 102 2.27 -33.09 -7.85
N LEU A 103 1.33 -33.72 -8.57
CA LEU A 103 1.65 -34.75 -9.56
C LEU A 103 2.65 -34.32 -10.65
N PRO A 104 2.61 -33.09 -11.19
CA PRO A 104 3.53 -32.69 -12.26
C PRO A 104 4.99 -32.58 -11.80
N PHE A 105 5.22 -32.46 -10.50
CA PHE A 105 6.54 -32.19 -9.92
C PHE A 105 7.11 -33.36 -9.12
N TYR A 106 6.27 -34.27 -8.64
CA TYR A 106 6.67 -35.43 -7.87
C TYR A 106 6.97 -36.64 -8.79
N PRO A 107 8.03 -37.44 -8.55
CA PRO A 107 8.96 -37.42 -7.42
C PRO A 107 10.22 -36.56 -7.64
N ALA A 108 10.36 -35.89 -8.79
CA ALA A 108 11.57 -35.12 -9.11
C ALA A 108 11.84 -34.03 -8.07
N SER A 109 10.78 -33.38 -7.60
CA SER A 109 10.79 -32.44 -6.48
C SER A 109 10.29 -33.17 -5.23
N LYS A 110 11.09 -33.15 -4.16
CA LYS A 110 10.83 -33.92 -2.93
C LYS A 110 9.79 -33.20 -2.05
N ILE A 111 8.54 -33.19 -2.48
CA ILE A 111 7.41 -32.66 -1.69
C ILE A 111 7.15 -33.63 -0.53
N ILE A 112 7.20 -33.14 0.71
CA ILE A 112 7.12 -33.97 1.94
C ILE A 112 5.88 -33.67 2.79
N LEU A 113 5.34 -32.45 2.73
CA LEU A 113 4.24 -32.00 3.56
C LEU A 113 3.39 -30.98 2.81
N ILE A 114 2.07 -31.07 2.95
CA ILE A 114 1.11 -30.07 2.50
C ILE A 114 0.47 -29.42 3.73
N THR A 115 0.55 -28.09 3.84
CA THR A 115 -0.12 -27.33 4.89
C THR A 115 -1.42 -26.73 4.37
N VAL A 116 -2.56 -27.18 4.88
CA VAL A 116 -3.88 -26.67 4.49
C VAL A 116 -4.18 -25.41 5.30
N GLY A 117 -4.10 -24.26 4.61
CA GLY A 117 -4.20 -22.94 5.20
C GLY A 117 -3.02 -22.57 6.12
N ASN A 118 -3.05 -21.32 6.59
CA ASN A 118 -2.07 -20.74 7.50
C ASN A 118 -2.79 -20.01 8.64
N GLU A 119 -2.59 -20.49 9.87
CA GLU A 119 -3.13 -19.93 11.13
C GLU A 119 -4.66 -19.75 11.13
N VAL A 120 -5.37 -20.65 10.45
CA VAL A 120 -6.82 -20.55 10.20
C VAL A 120 -7.67 -20.45 11.48
N LEU A 121 -7.22 -21.06 12.59
CA LEU A 121 -7.93 -21.00 13.88
C LEU A 121 -7.95 -19.60 14.50
N LEU A 122 -7.10 -18.67 14.05
CA LEU A 122 -7.16 -17.26 14.41
C LEU A 122 -8.14 -16.43 13.57
N SER A 123 -8.69 -17.02 12.51
CA SER A 123 -9.65 -16.33 11.66
C SER A 123 -10.89 -15.91 12.47
N LYS A 124 -11.36 -14.68 12.25
CA LYS A 124 -12.64 -14.21 12.79
C LYS A 124 -13.84 -14.81 12.05
N ASP A 125 -13.61 -15.52 10.95
CA ASP A 125 -14.65 -16.21 10.19
C ASP A 125 -14.87 -17.63 10.73
N PRO A 126 -15.98 -17.90 11.43
CA PRO A 126 -16.28 -19.23 11.98
C PRO A 126 -16.49 -20.29 10.89
N ASN A 127 -16.90 -19.90 9.67
CA ASN A 127 -17.09 -20.85 8.58
C ASN A 127 -15.75 -21.44 8.15
N LEU A 128 -14.73 -20.59 8.00
CA LEU A 128 -13.40 -21.02 7.61
C LEU A 128 -12.78 -22.00 8.62
N VAL A 129 -12.98 -21.74 9.92
CA VAL A 129 -12.54 -22.64 11.00
C VAL A 129 -13.23 -24.00 10.92
N SER A 130 -14.54 -24.02 10.67
CA SER A 130 -15.31 -25.27 10.56
C SER A 130 -14.96 -26.12 9.33
N GLN A 131 -14.47 -25.47 8.26
CA GLN A 131 -14.11 -26.11 6.99
C GLN A 131 -12.69 -26.70 6.96
N LEU A 132 -11.83 -26.31 7.90
CA LEU A 132 -10.42 -26.71 7.92
C LEU A 132 -10.22 -28.24 7.97
N LEU A 133 -10.86 -28.92 8.93
CA LEU A 133 -10.71 -30.36 9.07
C LEU A 133 -11.28 -31.15 7.86
N PRO A 134 -12.49 -30.84 7.35
CA PRO A 134 -12.97 -31.43 6.10
C PRO A 134 -12.02 -31.24 4.91
N ALA A 135 -11.44 -30.04 4.74
CA ALA A 135 -10.45 -29.78 3.69
C ALA A 135 -9.20 -30.66 3.84
N MET A 136 -8.65 -30.77 5.06
CA MET A 136 -7.50 -31.65 5.34
C MET A 136 -7.81 -33.12 5.01
N GLN A 137 -9.00 -33.60 5.36
CA GLN A 137 -9.44 -34.96 5.07
C GLN A 137 -9.58 -35.21 3.56
N ASN A 138 -10.12 -34.24 2.80
CA ASN A 138 -10.25 -34.37 1.35
C ASN A 138 -8.88 -34.35 0.64
N VAL A 139 -7.95 -33.50 1.08
CA VAL A 139 -6.57 -33.47 0.56
C VAL A 139 -5.85 -34.78 0.85
N GLN A 140 -6.01 -35.35 2.05
CA GLN A 140 -5.45 -36.65 2.40
C GLN A 140 -6.01 -37.79 1.53
N LYS A 141 -7.33 -37.83 1.33
CA LYS A 141 -7.98 -38.81 0.44
C LYS A 141 -7.50 -38.68 -1.00
N ALA A 142 -7.31 -37.45 -1.49
CA ALA A 142 -6.78 -37.20 -2.82
C ALA A 142 -5.34 -37.72 -2.98
N LEU A 143 -4.49 -37.56 -1.96
CA LEU A 143 -3.14 -38.14 -1.93
C LEU A 143 -3.16 -39.67 -1.90
N GLU A 144 -4.07 -40.27 -1.13
CA GLU A 144 -4.26 -41.72 -1.08
C GLU A 144 -4.71 -42.28 -2.44
N ALA A 145 -5.68 -41.62 -3.08
CA ALA A 145 -6.13 -41.97 -4.43
C ALA A 145 -4.98 -41.87 -5.46
N ALA A 146 -4.06 -40.92 -5.28
CA ALA A 146 -2.85 -40.76 -6.08
C ALA A 146 -1.69 -41.70 -5.69
N SER A 147 -1.87 -42.62 -4.73
CA SER A 147 -0.80 -43.50 -4.19
C SER A 147 0.41 -42.74 -3.60
N LEU A 148 0.15 -41.52 -3.11
CA LEU A 148 1.08 -40.65 -2.39
C LEU A 148 0.78 -40.57 -0.89
N GLY A 149 -0.33 -41.16 -0.44
CA GLY A 149 -0.67 -41.30 0.98
C GLY A 149 0.46 -41.94 1.78
N GLY A 150 0.82 -41.32 2.91
CA GLY A 150 1.93 -41.73 3.77
C GLY A 150 3.31 -41.26 3.31
N LYS A 151 3.51 -40.98 2.01
CA LYS A 151 4.75 -40.38 1.46
C LYS A 151 4.75 -38.86 1.62
N ILE A 152 3.60 -38.24 1.36
CA ILE A 152 3.37 -36.81 1.58
C ILE A 152 2.38 -36.70 2.74
N LYS A 153 2.75 -35.94 3.77
CA LYS A 153 1.91 -35.70 4.95
C LYS A 153 1.00 -34.49 4.73
N VAL A 154 -0.09 -34.42 5.51
CA VAL A 154 -1.04 -33.29 5.48
C VAL A 154 -1.18 -32.71 6.88
N SER A 155 -0.94 -31.42 7.02
CA SER A 155 -1.09 -30.71 8.29
C SER A 155 -1.68 -29.32 8.06
N THR A 156 -1.77 -28.51 9.11
CA THR A 156 -2.13 -27.09 9.07
C THR A 156 -1.25 -26.34 10.07
N VAL A 157 -0.98 -25.07 9.81
CA VAL A 157 -0.07 -24.27 10.63
C VAL A 157 -0.86 -23.48 11.65
N HIS A 158 -0.43 -23.52 12.91
CA HIS A 158 -1.05 -22.83 14.02
C HIS A 158 -0.18 -21.69 14.54
N ALA A 159 -0.80 -20.57 14.90
CA ALA A 159 -0.15 -19.58 15.74
C ALA A 159 -0.04 -20.12 17.16
N MET A 160 0.93 -19.64 17.95
CA MET A 160 1.03 -20.04 19.35
C MET A 160 -0.23 -19.69 20.15
N SER A 161 -1.02 -18.69 19.73
CA SER A 161 -2.29 -18.21 20.32
C SER A 161 -3.36 -19.30 20.59
N VAL A 162 -3.20 -20.50 20.02
CA VAL A 162 -4.09 -21.66 20.29
C VAL A 162 -3.98 -22.24 21.71
N LEU A 163 -2.87 -22.02 22.41
CA LEU A 163 -2.72 -22.37 23.83
C LEU A 163 -3.58 -21.49 24.77
N GLY A 164 -3.94 -21.99 25.93
CA GLY A 164 -4.66 -21.25 26.97
C GLY A 164 -3.81 -21.11 28.22
N SER A 165 -3.17 -22.21 28.62
CA SER A 165 -2.12 -22.23 29.63
C SER A 165 -0.83 -22.69 28.98
N SER A 166 0.29 -22.15 29.43
CA SER A 166 1.61 -22.58 29.01
C SER A 166 2.69 -22.32 30.08
N GLU A 167 2.29 -21.80 31.26
CA GLU A 167 3.22 -21.47 32.36
C GLU A 167 2.80 -22.17 33.66
N PRO A 168 3.70 -22.98 34.25
CA PRO A 168 4.99 -23.39 33.69
C PRO A 168 4.79 -24.30 32.44
N PRO A 169 5.80 -24.54 31.57
CA PRO A 169 5.64 -25.32 30.35
C PRO A 169 4.96 -26.68 30.55
N SER A 170 5.23 -27.36 31.67
CA SER A 170 4.57 -28.61 32.06
C SER A 170 3.05 -28.54 32.25
N SER A 171 2.50 -27.34 32.43
CA SER A 171 1.06 -27.07 32.58
C SER A 171 0.38 -26.68 31.26
N GLY A 172 1.12 -26.80 30.15
CA GLY A 172 0.61 -26.44 28.82
C GLY A 172 -0.73 -27.09 28.50
N SER A 173 -1.69 -26.28 28.04
CA SER A 173 -3.02 -26.74 27.63
C SER A 173 -3.57 -25.84 26.53
N PHE A 174 -4.33 -26.39 25.58
CA PHE A 174 -5.03 -25.58 24.57
C PHE A 174 -6.14 -24.73 25.19
N ALA A 175 -6.39 -23.54 24.65
CA ALA A 175 -7.45 -22.67 25.15
C ALA A 175 -8.82 -23.33 24.93
N SER A 176 -9.72 -23.17 25.89
CA SER A 176 -11.05 -23.83 25.89
C SER A 176 -11.84 -23.59 24.59
N GLY A 177 -11.76 -22.37 24.03
CA GLY A 177 -12.41 -22.02 22.76
C GLY A 177 -11.91 -22.78 21.54
N TYR A 178 -10.67 -23.31 21.57
CA TYR A 178 -10.07 -24.04 20.44
C TYR A 178 -10.07 -25.55 20.62
N GLN A 179 -10.26 -26.06 21.85
CA GLN A 179 -10.15 -27.50 22.16
C GLN A 179 -11.08 -28.37 21.30
N ALA A 180 -12.32 -27.92 21.05
CA ALA A 180 -13.29 -28.70 20.26
C ALA A 180 -12.83 -28.88 18.80
N GLY A 181 -12.39 -27.80 18.14
CA GLY A 181 -11.87 -27.85 16.76
C GLY A 181 -10.54 -28.59 16.67
N LEU A 182 -9.63 -28.34 17.62
CA LEU A 182 -8.32 -28.99 17.67
C LEU A 182 -8.44 -30.50 17.90
N LYS A 183 -9.37 -30.99 18.72
CA LYS A 183 -9.49 -32.43 18.98
C LYS A 183 -9.65 -33.24 17.69
N GLY A 184 -10.48 -32.77 16.75
CA GLY A 184 -10.66 -33.43 15.45
C GLY A 184 -9.41 -33.37 14.57
N ILE A 185 -8.71 -32.23 14.56
CA ILE A 185 -7.45 -32.04 13.83
C ILE A 185 -6.35 -32.95 14.42
N LEU A 186 -6.19 -32.98 15.74
CA LEU A 186 -5.20 -33.80 16.43
C LEU A 186 -5.44 -35.30 16.21
N GLN A 187 -6.71 -35.73 16.20
CA GLN A 187 -7.05 -37.10 15.85
C GLN A 187 -6.63 -37.42 14.41
N PHE A 188 -6.95 -36.56 13.45
CA PHE A 188 -6.53 -36.71 12.06
C PHE A 188 -5.00 -36.75 11.91
N LEU A 189 -4.27 -35.89 12.60
CA LEU A 189 -2.81 -35.86 12.58
C LEU A 189 -2.22 -37.15 13.17
N SER A 190 -2.78 -37.64 14.27
CA SER A 190 -2.40 -38.91 14.88
C SER A 190 -2.67 -40.10 13.95
N ASP A 191 -3.84 -40.14 13.31
CA ASP A 191 -4.25 -41.25 12.42
C ASP A 191 -3.40 -41.31 11.14
N THR A 192 -2.98 -40.15 10.63
CA THR A 192 -2.16 -40.05 9.40
C THR A 192 -0.64 -40.03 9.68
N GLY A 193 -0.25 -39.96 10.95
CA GLY A 193 1.15 -39.74 11.37
C GLY A 193 1.72 -38.44 10.79
N SER A 194 0.90 -37.38 10.75
CA SER A 194 1.29 -36.04 10.29
C SER A 194 1.65 -35.15 11.48
N PRO A 195 2.58 -34.19 11.31
CA PRO A 195 3.04 -33.36 12.42
C PRO A 195 2.03 -32.26 12.78
N PHE A 196 2.10 -31.79 14.02
CA PHE A 196 1.47 -30.55 14.47
C PHE A 196 2.42 -29.36 14.20
N ALA A 197 2.06 -28.52 13.23
CA ALA A 197 2.90 -27.38 12.81
C ALA A 197 2.51 -26.10 13.57
N ILE A 198 3.50 -25.42 14.16
CA ILE A 198 3.25 -24.25 15.01
C ILE A 198 4.34 -23.16 14.89
N ASN A 199 3.98 -21.90 15.16
CA ASN A 199 4.85 -20.74 14.92
C ASN A 199 5.24 -19.98 16.22
N PRO A 200 6.33 -20.35 16.92
CA PRO A 200 6.84 -19.65 18.09
C PRO A 200 7.66 -18.39 17.74
N TYR A 201 7.34 -17.27 18.39
CA TYR A 201 8.00 -15.98 18.17
C TYR A 201 8.57 -15.33 19.45
N PRO A 202 9.77 -15.73 19.90
CA PRO A 202 10.49 -15.03 20.96
C PRO A 202 10.78 -13.55 20.68
N PHE A 203 10.78 -13.14 19.41
CA PHE A 203 10.95 -11.74 19.00
C PHE A 203 9.78 -10.84 19.48
N PHE A 204 8.53 -11.19 19.16
CA PHE A 204 7.35 -10.41 19.59
C PHE A 204 7.16 -10.44 21.12
N ALA A 205 7.61 -11.52 21.75
CA ALA A 205 7.69 -11.62 23.20
C ALA A 205 8.64 -10.58 23.82
N TYR A 206 9.84 -10.42 23.27
CA TYR A 206 10.78 -9.40 23.73
C TYR A 206 10.27 -7.98 23.47
N GLN A 207 9.61 -7.72 22.33
CA GLN A 207 8.98 -6.41 22.06
C GLN A 207 7.99 -6.02 23.16
N SER A 208 7.28 -7.00 23.73
CA SER A 208 6.31 -6.77 24.81
C SER A 208 6.96 -6.60 26.20
N ASP A 209 8.19 -7.08 26.39
CA ASP A 209 8.96 -6.98 27.64
C ASP A 209 10.47 -6.75 27.37
N PRO A 210 10.88 -5.50 27.09
CA PRO A 210 12.21 -5.19 26.55
C PRO A 210 13.35 -5.19 27.59
N ARG A 211 13.26 -6.02 28.64
CA ARG A 211 14.27 -6.07 29.71
C ARG A 211 15.51 -6.88 29.30
N PRO A 212 16.73 -6.50 29.73
CA PRO A 212 17.96 -7.20 29.35
C PRO A 212 17.96 -8.71 29.68
N GLU A 213 17.38 -9.11 30.81
CA GLU A 213 17.27 -10.51 31.20
C GLU A 213 16.30 -11.30 30.31
N THR A 214 15.26 -10.65 29.79
CA THR A 214 14.33 -11.24 28.82
C THR A 214 15.01 -11.39 27.47
N LEU A 215 15.79 -10.38 27.05
CA LEU A 215 16.58 -10.44 25.83
C LEU A 215 17.57 -11.62 25.86
N ALA A 216 18.35 -11.74 26.94
CA ALA A 216 19.31 -12.83 27.08
C ALA A 216 18.64 -14.21 27.03
N PHE A 217 17.45 -14.33 27.63
CA PHE A 217 16.64 -15.55 27.59
C PHE A 217 16.07 -15.85 26.19
N CYS A 218 15.65 -14.83 25.44
CA CYS A 218 15.22 -14.99 24.05
C CYS A 218 16.38 -15.42 23.14
N LEU A 219 17.56 -14.82 23.31
CA LEU A 219 18.71 -14.97 22.41
C LEU A 219 19.61 -16.18 22.75
N PHE A 220 19.18 -17.09 23.64
CA PHE A 220 19.98 -18.23 24.13
C PHE A 220 21.32 -17.81 24.78
N GLN A 221 21.40 -16.58 25.31
CA GLN A 221 22.59 -16.09 26.00
C GLN A 221 22.61 -16.55 27.46
N PRO A 222 23.78 -16.55 28.14
CA PRO A 222 23.87 -16.88 29.55
C PRO A 222 22.89 -16.06 30.40
N ASN A 223 22.04 -16.73 31.17
CA ASN A 223 21.04 -16.13 32.03
C ASN A 223 20.74 -17.03 33.24
N ALA A 224 19.95 -16.56 34.20
CA ALA A 224 19.63 -17.29 35.43
C ALA A 224 18.70 -18.51 35.23
N GLY A 225 18.16 -18.70 34.02
CA GLY A 225 17.15 -19.69 33.73
C GLY A 225 15.79 -19.36 34.34
N ARG A 226 14.80 -20.20 34.05
CA ARG A 226 13.44 -20.14 34.58
C ARG A 226 13.03 -21.54 35.07
N PRO A 227 12.82 -21.74 36.39
CA PRO A 227 12.42 -23.03 36.92
C PRO A 227 10.93 -23.30 36.68
N ASP A 228 10.62 -24.50 36.21
CA ASP A 228 9.26 -25.04 36.14
C ASP A 228 8.89 -25.62 37.50
N SER A 229 7.89 -25.03 38.16
CA SER A 229 7.49 -25.39 39.52
C SER A 229 6.94 -26.80 39.66
N ASN A 230 6.43 -27.41 38.59
CA ASN A 230 5.81 -28.74 38.65
C ASN A 230 6.82 -29.86 38.38
N THR A 231 7.82 -29.60 37.53
CA THR A 231 8.81 -30.62 37.13
C THR A 231 10.19 -30.42 37.75
N GLY A 232 10.49 -29.22 38.26
CA GLY A 232 11.82 -28.85 38.75
C GLY A 232 12.86 -28.58 37.65
N ILE A 233 12.45 -28.66 36.38
CA ILE A 233 13.32 -28.40 35.22
C ILE A 233 13.58 -26.90 35.13
N THR A 234 14.84 -26.49 34.97
CA THR A 234 15.19 -25.09 34.71
C THR A 234 15.45 -24.90 33.23
N TYR A 235 14.66 -24.06 32.60
CA TYR A 235 14.79 -23.73 31.19
C TYR A 235 15.72 -22.54 31.01
N MET A 236 16.57 -22.60 29.98
CA MET A 236 17.62 -21.61 29.75
C MET A 236 17.34 -20.68 28.57
N ASN A 237 16.29 -20.93 27.78
CA ASN A 237 15.90 -20.09 26.66
C ASN A 237 14.39 -20.10 26.44
N MET A 238 13.92 -19.11 25.69
CA MET A 238 12.50 -18.87 25.43
C MET A 238 11.89 -19.79 24.36
N PHE A 239 12.70 -20.34 23.47
CA PHE A 239 12.21 -21.28 22.46
C PHE A 239 11.70 -22.57 23.14
N ASP A 240 12.44 -23.03 24.15
CA ASP A 240 12.10 -24.18 24.98
C ASP A 240 11.03 -23.83 26.05
N ALA A 241 11.08 -22.63 26.64
CA ALA A 241 10.18 -22.23 27.74
C ALA A 241 9.43 -20.90 27.59
N GLN A 242 8.26 -20.83 28.24
CA GLN A 242 7.48 -19.60 28.37
C GLN A 242 8.07 -18.63 29.42
N TYR A 243 7.68 -17.36 29.29
CA TYR A 243 7.69 -16.30 30.30
C TYR A 243 6.31 -15.59 30.39
N LYS A 244 5.73 -15.42 31.58
CA LYS A 244 4.53 -14.63 31.86
C LYS A 244 4.89 -13.48 32.79
N ARG A 245 4.38 -12.29 32.47
CA ARG A 245 4.41 -11.14 33.38
C ARG A 245 3.16 -11.19 34.28
N GLN A 246 3.36 -11.23 35.60
CA GLN A 246 2.29 -11.07 36.58
C GLN A 246 2.04 -9.57 36.80
N LEU A 247 1.26 -8.92 35.94
CA LEU A 247 0.68 -7.60 36.24
C LEU A 247 -0.83 -7.72 36.39
N PHE A 248 -1.34 -7.17 37.50
CA PHE A 248 -2.75 -7.00 37.79
C PHE A 248 -3.35 -5.90 36.90
N THR A 249 -3.97 -6.26 35.78
CA THR A 249 -4.91 -5.39 35.05
C THR A 249 -6.08 -6.20 34.49
N LEU A 250 -7.27 -5.59 34.50
CA LEU A 250 -8.60 -6.20 34.29
C LEU A 250 -9.05 -6.36 32.82
N ASP A 251 -8.17 -6.14 31.84
CA ASP A 251 -8.46 -6.38 30.41
C ASP A 251 -7.60 -7.54 29.87
N ASP A 252 -8.25 -8.66 29.57
CA ASP A 252 -7.64 -9.96 29.29
C ASP A 252 -7.46 -10.22 27.78
N THR A 253 -6.88 -9.24 27.05
CA THR A 253 -6.62 -9.36 25.60
C THR A 253 -5.19 -8.94 25.21
N ALA A 254 -4.23 -9.86 25.50
CA ALA A 254 -2.87 -10.06 24.95
C ALA A 254 -1.63 -9.44 25.70
N PRO A 255 -0.42 -10.05 25.62
CA PRO A 255 -0.01 -11.30 24.95
C PRO A 255 0.52 -12.38 25.91
N TYR A 256 -0.09 -13.57 25.89
CA TYR A 256 0.47 -14.75 26.54
C TYR A 256 1.59 -15.30 25.66
N MET A 257 2.80 -15.32 26.20
CA MET A 257 4.03 -15.85 25.61
C MET A 257 4.08 -17.38 25.71
N ARG A 258 4.63 -18.13 24.76
CA ARG A 258 4.37 -19.59 24.69
C ARG A 258 5.54 -20.32 24.03
N ALA A 259 5.79 -21.57 24.42
CA ALA A 259 6.99 -22.32 24.02
C ALA A 259 6.71 -23.74 23.54
N VAL A 260 7.71 -24.39 22.94
CA VAL A 260 7.58 -25.73 22.33
C VAL A 260 7.19 -26.80 23.37
N ASP A 261 7.78 -26.78 24.57
CA ASP A 261 7.45 -27.76 25.62
C ASP A 261 6.06 -27.56 26.23
N ALA A 262 5.51 -26.34 26.15
CA ALA A 262 4.11 -26.10 26.48
C ALA A 262 3.16 -26.73 25.45
N VAL A 263 3.54 -26.74 24.17
CA VAL A 263 2.78 -27.44 23.12
C VAL A 263 2.82 -28.94 23.35
N HIS A 264 4.00 -29.49 23.68
CA HIS A 264 4.12 -30.91 24.02
C HIS A 264 3.21 -31.30 25.19
N SER A 265 3.22 -30.51 26.27
CA SER A 265 2.34 -30.72 27.43
C SER A 265 0.86 -30.60 27.06
N ALA A 266 0.49 -29.66 26.19
CA ALA A 266 -0.88 -29.49 25.71
C ALA A 266 -1.36 -30.70 24.88
N LEU A 267 -0.53 -31.20 23.96
CA LEU A 267 -0.81 -32.41 23.19
C LEU A 267 -0.98 -33.62 24.11
N LYS A 268 -0.08 -33.78 25.08
CA LYS A 268 -0.15 -34.85 26.08
C LYS A 268 -1.44 -34.78 26.91
N SER A 269 -1.85 -33.59 27.33
CA SER A 269 -3.09 -33.38 28.09
C SER A 269 -4.35 -33.81 27.33
N MET A 270 -4.32 -33.73 25.99
CA MET A 270 -5.40 -34.17 25.11
C MET A 270 -5.26 -35.63 24.63
N GLY A 271 -4.22 -36.36 25.06
CA GLY A 271 -3.98 -37.75 24.70
C GLY A 271 -3.22 -37.96 23.38
N PHE A 272 -2.62 -36.91 22.81
CA PHE A 272 -1.93 -36.91 21.52
C PHE A 272 -0.41 -36.73 21.65
N GLU A 273 0.20 -37.28 22.71
CA GLU A 273 1.64 -37.10 23.01
C GLU A 273 2.59 -37.62 21.92
N LYS A 274 2.11 -38.52 21.04
CA LYS A 274 2.90 -39.12 19.95
C LYS A 274 2.90 -38.28 18.68
N VAL A 275 2.04 -37.26 18.58
CA VAL A 275 2.01 -36.36 17.41
C VAL A 275 3.28 -35.52 17.42
N GLU A 276 4.05 -35.58 16.33
CA GLU A 276 5.31 -34.85 16.23
C GLU A 276 5.07 -33.34 16.12
N ILE A 277 5.95 -32.54 16.72
CA ILE A 277 5.89 -31.08 16.63
C ILE A 277 6.86 -30.63 15.54
N VAL A 278 6.40 -29.71 14.70
CA VAL A 278 7.23 -29.00 13.72
C VAL A 278 7.08 -27.51 13.95
N VAL A 279 8.19 -26.78 14.04
CA VAL A 279 8.18 -25.33 14.07
C VAL A 279 8.11 -24.81 12.64
N ALA A 280 6.95 -24.35 12.19
CA ALA A 280 6.73 -23.94 10.80
C ALA A 280 7.31 -22.55 10.49
N GLU A 281 7.53 -21.73 11.53
CA GLU A 281 8.02 -20.36 11.38
C GLU A 281 8.56 -19.81 12.70
N THR A 282 9.82 -19.36 12.70
CA THR A 282 10.42 -18.62 13.81
C THR A 282 11.61 -17.78 13.33
N GLY A 283 11.91 -16.67 13.98
CA GLY A 283 13.03 -15.81 13.58
C GLY A 283 13.13 -14.54 14.40
N TRP A 284 14.08 -13.68 14.01
CA TRP A 284 14.30 -12.38 14.62
C TRP A 284 14.61 -11.33 13.55
N ALA A 285 13.95 -10.17 13.64
CA ALA A 285 14.11 -9.11 12.66
C ALA A 285 15.48 -8.41 12.75
N SER A 286 16.15 -8.25 11.62
CA SER A 286 17.46 -7.59 11.54
C SER A 286 17.39 -6.07 11.52
N ARG A 287 16.25 -5.51 11.15
CA ARG A 287 15.94 -4.08 11.07
C ARG A 287 14.48 -3.87 11.46
N GLY A 288 14.12 -2.67 11.89
CA GLY A 288 12.76 -2.31 12.27
C GLY A 288 12.61 -0.79 12.35
N ASP A 289 11.39 -0.32 12.60
CA ASP A 289 11.10 1.09 12.72
C ASP A 289 11.76 1.68 13.99
N PRO A 290 12.03 3.00 14.06
CA PRO A 290 12.72 3.60 15.20
C PRO A 290 12.04 3.39 16.56
N ASN A 291 10.75 3.10 16.57
CA ASN A 291 9.94 2.81 17.76
C ASN A 291 9.87 1.31 18.10
N GLU A 292 10.43 0.43 17.28
CA GLU A 292 10.47 -1.00 17.54
C GLU A 292 11.70 -1.38 18.37
N VAL A 293 11.48 -1.98 19.53
CA VAL A 293 12.55 -2.41 20.42
C VAL A 293 12.96 -3.84 20.09
N GLY A 294 14.26 -4.08 19.87
CA GLY A 294 14.80 -5.42 19.64
C GLY A 294 15.25 -5.76 18.21
N PRO A 295 14.70 -5.19 17.12
CA PRO A 295 15.26 -5.39 15.79
C PRO A 295 16.69 -4.86 15.71
N SER A 296 17.63 -5.75 15.38
CA SER A 296 19.01 -5.39 15.09
C SER A 296 19.72 -6.56 14.41
N VAL A 297 20.77 -6.27 13.64
CA VAL A 297 21.59 -7.30 13.00
C VAL A 297 22.24 -8.20 14.05
N ASP A 298 22.69 -7.63 15.17
CA ASP A 298 23.34 -8.39 16.25
C ASP A 298 22.38 -9.34 16.96
N ASN A 299 21.15 -8.89 17.26
CA ASN A 299 20.14 -9.74 17.88
C ASN A 299 19.64 -10.81 16.90
N ALA A 300 19.45 -10.46 15.63
CA ALA A 300 19.06 -11.42 14.59
C ALA A 300 20.12 -12.50 14.39
N LYS A 301 21.40 -12.10 14.36
CA LYS A 301 22.54 -13.01 14.31
C LYS A 301 22.60 -13.90 15.55
N ALA A 302 22.41 -13.34 16.74
CA ALA A 302 22.43 -14.09 17.99
C ALA A 302 21.29 -15.11 18.06
N TYR A 303 20.05 -14.71 17.80
CA TYR A 303 18.90 -15.60 17.85
C TYR A 303 19.00 -16.73 16.82
N ASN A 304 19.10 -16.40 15.53
CA ASN A 304 19.11 -17.39 14.46
C ASN A 304 20.35 -18.29 14.54
N GLY A 305 21.52 -17.72 14.86
CA GLY A 305 22.77 -18.48 15.02
C GLY A 305 22.73 -19.44 16.20
N ASN A 306 22.27 -18.99 17.37
CA ASN A 306 22.18 -19.85 18.55
C ASN A 306 21.06 -20.88 18.43
N LEU A 307 19.94 -20.56 17.78
CA LEU A 307 18.89 -21.52 17.44
C LEU A 307 19.44 -22.63 16.54
N ILE A 308 20.18 -22.27 15.47
CA ILE A 308 20.83 -23.26 14.59
C ILE A 308 21.82 -24.11 15.39
N ALA A 309 22.62 -23.53 16.28
CA ALA A 309 23.55 -24.28 17.13
C ALA A 309 22.81 -25.23 18.09
N HIS A 310 21.72 -24.77 18.69
CA HIS A 310 20.86 -25.58 19.56
C HIS A 310 20.27 -26.78 18.79
N LEU A 311 19.72 -26.57 17.60
CA LEU A 311 19.21 -27.65 16.75
C LEU A 311 20.33 -28.63 16.37
N ARG A 312 21.49 -28.14 15.92
CA ARG A 312 22.67 -28.95 15.58
C ARG A 312 23.21 -29.80 16.73
N SER A 313 23.02 -29.35 17.96
CA SER A 313 23.47 -30.10 19.14
C SER A 313 22.68 -31.40 19.36
N MET A 314 21.49 -31.53 18.77
CA MET A 314 20.56 -32.65 18.97
C MET A 314 20.17 -32.91 20.44
N VAL A 315 20.40 -31.93 21.33
CA VAL A 315 20.02 -32.03 22.75
C VAL A 315 18.51 -32.10 22.90
N GLY A 316 17.76 -31.51 21.97
CA GLY A 316 16.30 -31.38 22.06
C GLY A 316 15.86 -30.39 23.12
N THR A 317 14.56 -30.30 23.35
CA THR A 317 13.98 -29.48 24.42
C THR A 317 14.01 -30.26 25.76
N PRO A 318 13.93 -29.59 26.92
CA PRO A 318 13.97 -30.28 28.21
C PRO A 318 12.90 -31.37 28.43
N LEU A 319 11.67 -31.23 27.91
CA LEU A 319 10.64 -32.29 27.96
C LEU A 319 10.74 -33.30 26.82
N MET A 320 11.50 -33.00 25.75
CA MET A 320 11.75 -33.92 24.63
C MET A 320 13.26 -34.11 24.38
N PRO A 321 14.01 -34.62 25.38
CA PRO A 321 15.46 -34.72 25.27
C PRO A 321 15.89 -35.71 24.19
N GLY A 322 16.98 -35.38 23.47
CA GLY A 322 17.54 -36.20 22.41
C GLY A 322 16.73 -36.22 21.10
N LYS A 323 15.63 -35.45 21.02
CA LYS A 323 14.82 -35.29 19.81
C LYS A 323 14.89 -33.84 19.34
N SER A 324 15.59 -33.60 18.22
CA SER A 324 15.54 -32.29 17.56
C SER A 324 14.16 -32.04 16.97
N VAL A 325 13.70 -30.79 17.06
CA VAL A 325 12.44 -30.32 16.46
C VAL A 325 12.73 -29.72 15.09
N ASP A 326 12.10 -30.24 14.04
CA ASP A 326 12.18 -29.66 12.71
C ASP A 326 11.74 -28.20 12.75
N THR A 327 12.61 -27.29 12.30
CA THR A 327 12.42 -25.86 12.51
C THR A 327 12.69 -25.09 11.23
N TYR A 328 11.71 -24.28 10.82
CA TYR A 328 11.79 -23.42 9.65
C TYR A 328 12.04 -21.98 10.09
N ILE A 329 13.19 -21.45 9.68
CA ILE A 329 13.55 -20.04 9.91
C ILE A 329 12.65 -19.14 9.05
N PHE A 330 12.27 -17.99 9.60
CA PHE A 330 11.20 -17.13 9.11
C PHE A 330 11.27 -16.75 7.63
N ALA A 331 12.45 -16.40 7.12
CA ALA A 331 12.58 -16.05 5.71
C ALA A 331 13.99 -16.25 5.17
N LEU A 332 14.08 -16.68 3.92
CA LEU A 332 15.34 -16.77 3.19
C LEU A 332 15.84 -15.38 2.78
N TYR A 333 14.93 -14.52 2.31
CA TYR A 333 15.19 -13.14 1.89
C TYR A 333 14.26 -12.17 2.61
N ASP A 334 14.63 -10.90 2.64
CA ASP A 334 13.75 -9.82 3.09
C ASP A 334 12.54 -9.67 2.13
N GLU A 335 11.32 -9.71 2.67
CA GLU A 335 10.07 -9.63 1.90
C GLU A 335 9.63 -8.16 1.73
N ASN A 336 10.22 -7.44 0.76
CA ASN A 336 10.07 -5.98 0.64
C ASN A 336 8.64 -5.49 0.37
N LEU A 337 7.73 -6.34 -0.12
CA LEU A 337 6.32 -6.00 -0.35
C LEU A 337 5.40 -6.35 0.82
N LYS A 338 5.90 -7.02 1.86
CA LYS A 338 5.10 -7.41 3.04
C LYS A 338 4.60 -6.16 3.76
N THR A 339 3.30 -6.08 4.02
CA THR A 339 2.67 -4.95 4.74
C THR A 339 2.91 -5.06 6.24
N GLY A 340 2.85 -3.95 6.98
CA GLY A 340 3.11 -3.94 8.42
C GLY A 340 4.42 -3.22 8.79
N PRO A 341 4.82 -3.29 10.07
CA PRO A 341 6.06 -2.69 10.57
C PRO A 341 7.27 -3.10 9.74
N SER A 342 8.28 -2.25 9.63
CA SER A 342 9.45 -2.59 8.80
C SER A 342 10.21 -3.82 9.30
N SER A 343 10.07 -4.20 10.58
CA SER A 343 10.60 -5.45 11.12
C SER A 343 10.08 -6.70 10.42
N GLU A 344 8.80 -6.74 10.03
CA GLU A 344 8.20 -7.88 9.34
C GLU A 344 8.83 -8.16 7.97
N ARG A 345 9.46 -7.15 7.37
CA ARG A 345 10.16 -7.25 6.07
C ARG A 345 11.62 -7.67 6.22
N ALA A 346 12.19 -7.64 7.43
CA ALA A 346 13.62 -7.67 7.67
C ALA A 346 14.14 -8.95 8.33
N PHE A 347 13.46 -10.09 8.10
CA PHE A 347 13.80 -11.39 8.66
C PHE A 347 14.75 -12.24 7.80
N GLY A 348 15.15 -11.76 6.62
CA GLY A 348 15.94 -12.51 5.65
C GLY A 348 17.32 -12.91 6.18
N LEU A 349 17.70 -14.17 5.93
CA LEU A 349 19.05 -14.68 6.19
C LEU A 349 20.06 -14.24 5.11
N PHE A 350 19.57 -14.07 3.87
CA PHE A 350 20.36 -13.68 2.71
C PHE A 350 19.77 -12.41 2.08
N LYS A 351 20.64 -11.66 1.41
CA LYS A 351 20.25 -10.59 0.50
C LYS A 351 19.99 -11.17 -0.88
N THR A 352 19.32 -10.40 -1.73
CA THR A 352 18.95 -10.83 -3.10
C THR A 352 20.16 -10.98 -4.03
N ASP A 353 21.33 -10.48 -3.65
CA ASP A 353 22.63 -10.72 -4.32
C ASP A 353 23.32 -12.03 -3.87
N HIS A 354 22.62 -12.87 -3.09
CA HIS A 354 23.09 -14.12 -2.49
C HIS A 354 24.13 -13.96 -1.37
N SER A 355 24.49 -12.73 -0.98
CA SER A 355 25.33 -12.52 0.21
C SER A 355 24.54 -12.76 1.50
N MET A 356 25.21 -13.24 2.54
CA MET A 356 24.58 -13.38 3.85
C MET A 356 24.27 -12.00 4.43
N ALA A 357 23.05 -11.81 4.95
CA ALA A 357 22.70 -10.58 5.67
C ALA A 357 23.52 -10.48 6.98
N TYR A 358 23.75 -11.62 7.61
CA TYR A 358 24.61 -11.84 8.78
C TYR A 358 24.98 -13.32 8.84
N ASP A 359 26.16 -13.65 9.36
CA ASP A 359 26.64 -15.04 9.41
C ASP A 359 26.03 -15.79 10.60
N VAL A 360 25.23 -16.81 10.28
CA VAL A 360 24.58 -17.73 11.23
C VAL A 360 25.15 -19.16 11.16
N GLY A 361 26.28 -19.35 10.48
CA GLY A 361 26.99 -20.63 10.41
C GLY A 361 26.35 -21.67 9.47
N LEU A 362 25.66 -21.25 8.42
CA LEU A 362 24.98 -22.15 7.46
C LEU A 362 25.86 -22.67 6.32
N ALA A 363 27.09 -22.17 6.16
CA ALA A 363 27.98 -22.63 5.09
C ALA A 363 28.39 -24.10 5.29
N LYS A 364 28.32 -24.93 4.23
CA LYS A 364 28.85 -26.30 4.27
C LYS A 364 30.39 -26.25 4.27
N SER A 365 31.02 -26.66 5.37
CA SER A 365 32.47 -26.88 5.38
C SER A 365 32.79 -28.03 4.41
N SER A 366 33.56 -27.76 3.35
CA SER A 366 34.21 -28.83 2.58
C SER A 366 35.16 -29.58 3.52
N GLY A 367 34.95 -30.88 3.66
CA GLY A 367 35.64 -31.68 4.67
C GLY A 367 37.16 -31.63 4.52
N SER A 368 37.84 -31.25 5.61
CA SER A 368 39.04 -31.98 6.03
C SER A 368 38.78 -32.52 7.43
N SER A 369 38.82 -33.84 7.55
CA SER A 369 38.78 -34.59 8.78
C SER A 369 39.77 -34.06 9.82
N SER A 370 39.27 -33.70 11.00
CA SER A 370 39.99 -33.98 12.24
C SER A 370 38.98 -34.30 13.34
N ASN A 371 39.06 -35.53 13.83
CA ASN A 371 38.30 -36.02 14.97
C ASN A 371 38.51 -35.09 16.17
N SER A 372 37.41 -34.65 16.81
CA SER A 372 37.45 -34.31 18.22
C SER A 372 36.43 -35.15 18.96
N SER A 373 36.95 -36.26 19.51
CA SER A 373 36.40 -36.82 20.73
C SER A 373 36.42 -35.75 21.82
N SER A 374 35.37 -35.75 22.63
CA SER A 374 35.25 -35.09 23.91
C SER A 374 36.59 -34.91 24.65
N GLN A 375 36.85 -33.71 25.17
CA GLN A 375 37.28 -33.50 26.56
C GLN A 375 37.40 -32.01 26.96
N THR A 376 37.15 -31.86 28.25
CA THR A 376 37.16 -30.74 29.20
C THR A 376 38.44 -29.86 29.21
N PRO A 377 38.43 -28.72 29.95
CA PRO A 377 39.29 -27.56 29.69
C PRO A 377 40.72 -27.69 30.24
N SER A 378 41.70 -27.11 29.54
CA SER A 378 42.95 -26.64 30.14
C SER A 378 43.66 -25.61 29.22
N GLY A 379 44.20 -24.56 29.83
CA GLY A 379 44.76 -23.41 29.12
C GLY A 379 46.22 -23.58 28.67
N LYS A 380 46.61 -22.74 27.70
CA LYS A 380 47.97 -22.21 27.50
C LYS A 380 47.91 -20.87 26.73
N ALA A 381 48.80 -19.96 27.11
CA ALA A 381 48.76 -18.52 26.88
C ALA A 381 48.88 -18.09 25.41
N SER A 382 48.07 -17.08 25.02
CA SER A 382 48.16 -16.40 23.72
C SER A 382 49.27 -15.34 23.76
N THR A 383 50.25 -15.46 22.86
CA THR A 383 51.23 -14.42 22.58
C THR A 383 50.58 -13.27 21.80
N GLY A 384 50.27 -12.16 22.48
CA GLY A 384 49.72 -10.94 21.88
C GLY A 384 49.96 -9.70 22.73
N TRP A 385 49.52 -8.54 22.24
CA TRP A 385 49.52 -7.26 22.97
C TRP A 385 48.10 -6.90 23.41
N CYS A 386 47.96 -6.30 24.58
CA CYS A 386 46.66 -5.84 25.06
C CYS A 386 46.40 -4.39 24.62
N VAL A 387 45.28 -4.12 23.95
CA VAL A 387 44.93 -2.78 23.45
C VAL A 387 43.49 -2.41 23.79
N SER A 388 43.18 -1.12 23.89
CA SER A 388 41.82 -0.63 24.14
C SER A 388 40.88 -0.96 22.97
N LYS A 389 39.63 -1.33 23.27
CA LYS A 389 38.59 -1.48 22.24
C LYS A 389 38.09 -0.12 21.75
N LYS A 390 37.60 -0.06 20.51
CA LYS A 390 37.16 1.20 19.86
C LYS A 390 35.85 1.77 20.41
N ASP A 391 35.06 0.94 21.10
CA ASP A 391 33.76 1.22 21.70
C ASP A 391 33.84 1.60 23.19
N ALA A 392 35.03 1.56 23.80
CA ALA A 392 35.23 1.93 25.20
C ALA A 392 35.22 3.46 25.36
N THR A 393 34.47 3.96 26.36
CA THR A 393 34.40 5.41 26.64
C THR A 393 35.65 5.91 27.37
N ASP A 394 36.03 7.17 27.16
CA ASP A 394 37.19 7.80 27.82
C ASP A 394 37.14 7.69 29.35
N LYS A 395 35.95 7.74 29.96
CA LYS A 395 35.78 7.56 31.41
C LYS A 395 36.13 6.14 31.89
N GLN A 396 35.77 5.13 31.11
CA GLN A 396 36.09 3.72 31.39
C GLN A 396 37.58 3.43 31.14
N LEU A 397 38.15 4.03 30.08
CA LEU A 397 39.56 3.94 29.75
C LEU A 397 40.44 4.64 30.79
N GLN A 398 40.04 5.81 31.28
CA GLN A 398 40.74 6.51 32.37
C GLN A 398 40.72 5.70 33.67
N SER A 399 39.58 5.11 34.03
CA SER A 399 39.48 4.22 35.19
C SER A 399 40.41 3.01 35.07
N SER A 400 40.62 2.53 33.85
CA SER A 400 41.52 1.41 33.56
C SER A 400 43.01 1.83 33.59
N ILE A 401 43.34 3.06 33.18
CA ILE A 401 44.69 3.64 33.34
C ILE A 401 45.01 3.77 34.84
N ASP A 402 44.13 4.40 35.60
CA ASP A 402 44.33 4.66 37.04
C ASP A 402 44.53 3.35 37.80
N TRP A 403 43.74 2.32 37.45
CA TRP A 403 43.89 0.99 38.00
C TRP A 403 45.21 0.33 37.58
N ALA A 404 45.55 0.30 36.28
CA ALA A 404 46.77 -0.35 35.77
C ALA A 404 48.04 0.27 36.37
N CYS A 405 48.12 1.61 36.42
CA CYS A 405 49.25 2.32 37.02
C CYS A 405 49.30 2.13 38.55
N GLY A 406 48.15 1.98 39.20
CA GLY A 406 48.04 1.65 40.62
C GLY A 406 48.56 0.25 41.00
N GLN A 407 48.68 -0.68 40.04
CA GLN A 407 49.21 -2.05 40.25
C GLN A 407 50.75 -2.15 40.15
N GLY A 408 51.48 -1.02 40.23
CA GLY A 408 52.96 -1.02 40.15
C GLY A 408 53.51 -1.14 38.73
N ILE A 409 52.74 -0.69 37.73
CA ILE A 409 53.17 -0.52 36.34
C ILE A 409 53.78 0.87 36.17
N ASP A 410 54.95 0.95 35.51
CA ASP A 410 55.59 2.23 35.21
C ASP A 410 54.87 2.92 34.05
N CYS A 411 53.99 3.85 34.40
CA CYS A 411 53.25 4.69 33.47
C CYS A 411 54.00 5.98 33.10
N GLY A 412 55.29 6.11 33.42
CA GLY A 412 56.07 7.31 33.07
C GLY A 412 56.17 7.57 31.56
N ALA A 413 56.13 6.52 30.74
CA ALA A 413 56.20 6.64 29.28
C ALA A 413 54.97 7.32 28.64
N ILE A 414 53.82 7.32 29.33
CA ILE A 414 52.58 7.98 28.90
C ILE A 414 52.33 9.32 29.61
N GLN A 415 53.31 9.82 30.37
CA GLN A 415 53.27 11.17 30.97
C GLN A 415 53.85 12.22 30.00
N PRO A 416 53.53 13.52 30.15
CA PRO A 416 54.07 14.58 29.29
C PRO A 416 55.61 14.51 29.18
N GLY A 417 56.12 14.36 27.95
CA GLY A 417 57.56 14.17 27.66
C GLY A 417 58.04 12.72 27.58
N GLY A 418 57.16 11.75 27.84
CA GLY A 418 57.42 10.32 27.69
C GLY A 418 57.33 9.82 26.24
N ALA A 419 58.03 8.72 25.95
CA ALA A 419 58.15 8.18 24.59
C ALA A 419 56.83 7.69 23.96
N CYS A 420 55.80 7.46 24.78
CA CYS A 420 54.46 6.97 24.43
C CYS A 420 53.34 7.97 24.78
N PHE A 421 53.69 9.24 25.00
CA PHE A 421 52.71 10.29 25.30
C PHE A 421 51.88 10.69 24.08
N GLU A 422 52.49 10.68 22.89
CA GLU A 422 51.80 11.01 21.65
C GLU A 422 51.30 9.74 20.95
N PRO A 423 50.06 9.70 20.41
CA PRO A 423 49.09 10.79 20.41
C PRO A 423 48.44 10.99 21.80
N ASN A 424 48.34 12.25 22.24
CA ASN A 424 47.80 12.63 23.55
C ASN A 424 46.27 12.44 23.64
N ASN A 425 45.83 11.19 23.77
CA ASN A 425 44.44 10.81 24.02
C ASN A 425 44.35 9.60 24.97
N VAL A 426 43.21 9.51 25.68
CA VAL A 426 42.99 8.52 26.75
C VAL A 426 43.08 7.09 26.23
N ALA A 427 42.58 6.81 25.01
CA ALA A 427 42.66 5.48 24.43
C ALA A 427 44.10 5.00 24.18
N SER A 428 44.97 5.88 23.69
CA SER A 428 46.37 5.53 23.40
C SER A 428 47.18 5.32 24.68
N HIS A 429 46.92 6.13 25.71
CA HIS A 429 47.53 5.97 27.03
C HIS A 429 47.02 4.70 27.74
N ALA A 430 45.72 4.40 27.62
CA ALA A 430 45.11 3.20 28.15
C ALA A 430 45.67 1.93 27.50
N ALA A 431 45.81 1.91 26.17
CA ALA A 431 46.38 0.78 25.45
C ALA A 431 47.80 0.44 25.93
N PHE A 432 48.64 1.45 26.16
CA PHE A 432 50.00 1.23 26.66
C PHE A 432 50.02 0.72 28.11
N ALA A 433 49.24 1.34 29.01
CA ALA A 433 49.17 0.94 30.41
C ALA A 433 48.59 -0.48 30.59
N MET A 434 47.53 -0.80 29.86
CA MET A 434 46.90 -2.13 29.84
C MET A 434 47.85 -3.19 29.29
N ASN A 435 48.59 -2.89 28.22
CA ASN A 435 49.61 -3.82 27.70
C ASN A 435 50.71 -4.07 28.72
N MET A 436 51.24 -3.05 29.36
CA MET A 436 52.31 -3.20 30.34
C MET A 436 51.89 -4.10 31.52
N TYR A 437 50.64 -3.97 31.98
CA TYR A 437 50.06 -4.88 32.97
C TYR A 437 49.93 -6.31 32.43
N TYR A 438 49.37 -6.46 31.23
CA TYR A 438 49.21 -7.76 30.58
C TYR A 438 50.53 -8.50 30.40
N GLN A 439 51.62 -7.78 30.07
CA GLN A 439 52.95 -8.38 29.90
C GLN A 439 53.60 -8.83 31.21
N LYS A 440 53.29 -8.19 32.34
CA LYS A 440 53.73 -8.63 33.68
C LYS A 440 52.84 -9.74 34.26
N SER A 441 51.64 -9.92 33.72
CA SER A 441 50.66 -10.91 34.18
C SER A 441 50.91 -12.29 33.55
N PRO A 442 50.22 -13.37 34.01
CA PRO A 442 50.30 -14.71 33.42
C PRO A 442 49.82 -14.84 31.96
N LYS A 443 49.50 -13.72 31.29
CA LYS A 443 49.06 -13.61 29.89
C LYS A 443 47.83 -14.45 29.55
N ARG A 444 46.92 -14.62 30.52
CA ARG A 444 45.61 -15.24 30.26
C ARG A 444 44.72 -14.25 29.53
N PRO A 445 43.79 -14.70 28.66
CA PRO A 445 42.86 -13.78 27.99
C PRO A 445 42.11 -12.85 28.95
N THR A 446 41.82 -13.31 30.18
CA THR A 446 41.20 -12.53 31.25
C THR A 446 42.06 -11.39 31.78
N ASP A 447 43.39 -11.47 31.67
CA ASP A 447 44.31 -10.46 32.17
C ASP A 447 44.32 -9.19 31.28
N CYS A 448 43.67 -9.26 30.10
CA CYS A 448 43.48 -8.16 29.15
C CYS A 448 42.00 -7.72 29.05
N ASP A 449 41.12 -8.12 29.97
CA ASP A 449 39.70 -7.79 29.86
C ASP A 449 39.38 -6.35 30.35
N PHE A 450 39.99 -5.89 31.45
CA PHE A 450 39.79 -4.54 32.03
C PHE A 450 38.32 -4.10 32.08
N SER A 451 37.42 -4.92 32.64
CA SER A 451 35.97 -4.67 32.60
C SER A 451 35.42 -4.53 31.18
N GLN A 452 35.87 -5.41 30.27
CA GLN A 452 35.56 -5.46 28.85
C GLN A 452 36.06 -4.27 28.00
N THR A 453 36.92 -3.39 28.51
CA THR A 453 37.41 -2.23 27.75
C THR A 453 38.64 -2.53 26.88
N ALA A 454 39.24 -3.71 27.02
CA ALA A 454 40.47 -4.08 26.31
C ALA A 454 40.36 -5.44 25.61
N THR A 455 41.24 -5.65 24.63
CA THR A 455 41.29 -6.87 23.81
C THR A 455 42.73 -7.20 23.41
N ILE A 456 42.99 -8.49 23.17
CA ILE A 456 44.32 -8.95 22.73
C ILE A 456 44.40 -8.85 21.21
N THR A 457 45.44 -8.19 20.72
CA THR A 457 45.79 -8.13 19.30
C THR A 457 47.10 -8.88 19.05
N SER A 458 47.18 -9.51 17.88
CA SER A 458 48.42 -10.11 17.36
C SER A 458 49.26 -9.11 16.54
N GLN A 459 48.74 -7.91 16.27
CA GLN A 459 49.47 -6.86 15.55
C GLN A 459 50.27 -6.01 16.54
N ASN A 460 51.56 -5.82 16.27
CA ASN A 460 52.44 -5.00 17.11
C ASN A 460 51.95 -3.55 17.12
N PRO A 461 51.47 -3.02 18.27
CA PRO A 461 50.92 -1.68 18.37
C PRO A 461 52.00 -0.60 18.61
N SER A 462 53.29 -0.94 18.52
CA SER A 462 54.39 0.01 18.64
C SER A 462 54.43 0.99 17.46
N TYR A 463 54.78 2.24 17.74
CA TYR A 463 54.94 3.28 16.72
C TYR A 463 55.96 4.33 17.18
N ASN A 464 56.69 4.93 16.25
CA ASN A 464 57.76 5.91 16.52
C ASN A 464 58.75 5.41 17.60
N SER A 465 58.99 6.23 18.63
CA SER A 465 59.79 5.89 19.82
C SER A 465 59.00 5.10 20.88
N CYS A 466 57.70 4.89 20.70
CA CYS A 466 56.85 4.16 21.64
C CYS A 466 56.86 2.66 21.34
N VAL A 467 57.57 1.90 22.18
CA VAL A 467 57.75 0.45 22.01
C VAL A 467 56.91 -0.32 23.02
N TYR A 468 56.00 -1.17 22.52
CA TYR A 468 55.18 -2.08 23.32
C TYR A 468 55.88 -3.44 23.50
N PRO A 469 56.25 -3.83 24.73
CA PRO A 469 56.89 -5.12 24.97
C PRO A 469 55.92 -6.29 24.69
N GLY A 470 56.39 -7.44 24.17
CA GLY A 470 55.55 -8.65 24.12
C GLY A 470 55.77 -9.77 23.08
N GLY A 471 56.65 -9.67 22.08
CA GLY A 471 56.88 -10.75 21.09
C GLY A 471 58.17 -11.54 21.32
N GLY A 472 58.13 -12.89 21.36
CA GLY A 472 59.33 -13.75 21.47
C GLY A 472 59.68 -14.44 20.13
N GLY A 473 60.94 -14.54 19.68
CA GLY A 473 62.18 -14.12 20.34
C GLY A 473 63.46 -14.12 19.48
N GLY A 474 64.53 -13.61 20.11
CA GLY A 474 65.93 -14.05 20.04
C GLY A 474 66.78 -13.83 18.76
N ASP A 475 67.47 -12.68 18.66
CA ASP A 475 68.95 -12.65 18.65
C ASP A 475 69.45 -11.27 19.10
N GLY A 476 70.59 -11.23 19.80
CA GLY A 476 70.96 -10.18 20.75
C GLY A 476 71.76 -9.00 20.20
N SER A 477 71.75 -7.91 20.98
CA SER A 477 72.98 -7.19 21.31
C SER A 477 72.81 -6.37 22.59
N THR A 478 73.89 -6.40 23.37
CA THR A 478 74.13 -5.77 24.68
C THR A 478 74.39 -4.25 24.59
N GLY A 479 74.09 -3.49 25.65
CA GLY A 479 74.64 -2.14 25.88
C GLY A 479 73.70 -1.18 26.64
N VAL A 480 73.69 -1.15 27.98
CA VAL A 480 74.43 -0.22 28.88
C VAL A 480 73.83 1.22 29.02
N MET A 481 73.46 1.53 30.27
CA MET A 481 73.28 2.80 31.02
C MET A 481 73.39 4.18 30.34
N ASN A 482 72.46 5.09 30.67
CA ASN A 482 72.65 6.27 31.57
C ASN A 482 71.37 7.15 31.57
N LYS A 483 70.73 7.53 32.68
CA LYS A 483 71.09 8.46 33.78
C LYS A 483 70.92 9.95 33.41
N TYR A 484 70.13 10.66 34.24
CA TYR A 484 70.01 12.12 34.41
C TYR A 484 69.27 12.89 33.27
N VAL A 485 68.59 14.04 33.46
CA VAL A 485 68.32 14.92 34.60
C VAL A 485 67.12 15.81 34.25
N ASN A 486 66.39 16.13 35.32
CA ASN A 486 65.44 17.22 35.58
C ASN A 486 65.67 18.56 34.84
N SER A 487 64.65 19.43 34.87
CA SER A 487 64.60 20.91 34.64
C SER A 487 63.76 21.32 33.41
N ASN A 488 62.89 22.33 33.40
CA ASN A 488 62.41 23.36 34.35
C ASN A 488 61.03 23.79 33.78
N LYS A 489 59.96 23.92 34.58
CA LYS A 489 59.46 25.16 35.21
C LYS A 489 59.23 26.35 34.26
N ILE A 490 57.99 26.85 34.25
CA ILE A 490 57.48 28.26 34.23
C ILE A 490 55.95 28.14 34.01
N GLU A 491 55.06 28.11 35.03
CA GLU A 491 54.44 29.25 35.77
C GLU A 491 54.00 30.41 34.86
N SER A 492 52.85 31.09 34.95
CA SER A 492 51.73 31.24 35.89
C SER A 492 50.71 32.16 35.17
N LYS A 493 49.40 32.22 35.46
CA LYS A 493 48.74 32.99 36.55
C LYS A 493 47.22 32.94 36.24
N LYS A 494 46.35 32.56 37.20
CA LYS A 494 45.53 33.42 38.11
C LYS A 494 44.46 34.26 37.37
N ASN A 495 43.20 34.39 37.77
CA ASN A 495 42.45 34.39 39.05
C ASN A 495 40.99 33.96 38.72
N GLY A 496 40.04 33.66 39.60
CA GLY A 496 39.83 33.83 41.04
C GLY A 496 38.32 33.69 41.30
N ALA A 497 37.98 33.09 42.44
CA ALA A 497 36.61 32.75 42.87
C ALA A 497 35.86 33.95 43.50
N VAL A 498 34.52 33.84 43.63
CA VAL A 498 33.75 34.40 44.75
C VAL A 498 32.57 33.46 45.09
N GLU A 499 32.50 33.05 46.37
CA GLU A 499 31.40 32.33 47.03
C GLU A 499 30.24 33.27 47.43
N SER A 500 29.03 32.73 47.66
CA SER A 500 28.32 33.00 48.94
C SER A 500 27.24 31.95 49.26
N LYS A 501 27.20 31.58 50.54
CA LYS A 501 26.37 30.58 51.24
C LYS A 501 25.02 31.13 51.67
N VAL A 502 23.99 30.27 51.81
CA VAL A 502 23.09 30.21 53.00
C VAL A 502 22.60 28.76 53.23
N TYR A 503 22.61 28.34 54.50
CA TYR A 503 22.16 27.06 55.08
C TYR A 503 20.63 26.83 54.98
N SER A 504 20.16 25.58 54.85
CA SER A 504 19.62 24.81 56.00
C SER A 504 19.05 23.45 55.59
N SER A 505 19.17 22.50 56.50
CA SER A 505 18.59 21.17 56.52
C SER A 505 17.07 21.18 56.59
N LEU A 506 16.38 20.36 55.79
CA LEU A 506 15.37 19.38 56.23
C LEU A 506 14.79 18.61 55.04
N SER A 507 14.80 17.29 55.20
CA SER A 507 14.14 16.22 54.46
C SER A 507 12.82 16.58 53.75
N PHE A 508 12.68 16.22 52.48
CA PHE A 508 11.51 15.52 51.90
C PHE A 508 11.90 14.94 50.53
N LEU A 509 11.56 13.66 50.31
CA LEU A 509 11.57 13.03 48.99
C LEU A 509 10.73 13.87 48.01
N LEU A 510 11.34 14.34 46.93
CA LEU A 510 10.63 14.68 45.70
C LEU A 510 11.43 14.18 44.50
N ILE A 511 10.74 13.38 43.70
CA ILE A 511 11.11 12.91 42.37
C ILE A 511 11.44 14.15 41.52
N SER A 512 12.68 14.32 41.09
CA SER A 512 13.01 15.17 39.95
C SER A 512 13.14 14.26 38.74
N GLU A 513 12.07 14.19 37.95
CA GLU A 513 12.17 13.87 36.53
C GLU A 513 13.32 14.70 35.95
N ALA A 514 14.27 14.03 35.30
CA ALA A 514 15.17 14.72 34.38
C ALA A 514 14.32 15.16 33.18
N LEU A 515 13.56 16.23 33.35
CA LEU A 515 13.04 17.02 32.25
C LEU A 515 14.26 17.46 31.45
N MET A 516 14.46 16.82 30.29
CA MET A 516 15.42 17.27 29.29
C MET A 516 15.19 18.76 29.08
N SER A 517 16.27 19.54 29.10
CA SER A 517 16.17 20.97 28.89
C SER A 517 15.58 21.23 27.49
N VAL A 518 14.69 22.22 27.37
CA VAL A 518 14.09 22.62 26.07
C VAL A 518 15.18 22.91 25.03
N SER A 519 16.35 23.37 25.47
CA SER A 519 17.54 23.57 24.63
C SER A 519 18.09 22.28 24.03
N GLU A 520 18.27 21.21 24.81
CA GLU A 520 18.80 19.94 24.31
C GLU A 520 17.80 19.21 23.41
N LEU A 521 16.50 19.32 23.70
CA LEU A 521 15.45 18.79 22.83
C LEU A 521 15.42 19.54 21.48
N LYS A 522 15.58 20.87 21.51
CA LYS A 522 15.63 21.72 20.31
C LYS A 522 16.87 21.43 19.45
N GLU A 523 18.00 21.14 20.09
CA GLU A 523 19.24 20.77 19.39
C GLU A 523 19.13 19.38 18.74
N ARG A 524 18.59 18.38 19.44
CA ARG A 524 18.32 17.05 18.84
C ARG A 524 17.27 17.11 17.73
N HIS A 525 16.23 17.91 17.90
CA HIS A 525 15.24 18.15 16.85
C HIS A 525 15.90 18.80 15.62
N ALA A 526 16.81 19.76 15.81
CA ALA A 526 17.54 20.39 14.71
C ALA A 526 18.41 19.38 13.95
N VAL A 527 19.16 18.52 14.64
CA VAL A 527 19.98 17.47 14.01
C VAL A 527 19.12 16.43 13.27
N ALA A 528 18.00 16.03 13.85
CA ALA A 528 17.05 15.12 13.19
C ALA A 528 16.42 15.76 11.94
N THR A 529 16.03 17.03 12.05
CA THR A 529 15.47 17.81 10.92
C THR A 529 16.50 17.96 9.80
N GLU A 530 17.77 18.25 10.14
CA GLU A 530 18.86 18.35 9.16
C GLU A 530 19.09 17.01 8.44
N THR A 531 19.03 15.89 9.17
CA THR A 531 19.16 14.56 8.58
C THR A 531 18.01 14.24 7.61
N VAL A 532 16.76 14.56 8.00
CA VAL A 532 15.57 14.40 7.15
C VAL A 532 15.68 15.27 5.90
N ASN A 533 16.08 16.53 6.05
CA ASN A 533 16.27 17.46 4.94
C ASN A 533 17.37 16.98 3.99
N SER A 534 18.51 16.52 4.52
CA SER A 534 19.61 15.95 3.72
C SER A 534 19.16 14.73 2.90
N LEU A 535 18.36 13.84 3.49
CA LEU A 535 17.79 12.70 2.77
C LEU A 535 16.77 13.13 1.72
N ARG A 536 15.90 14.09 2.04
CA ARG A 536 14.91 14.66 1.11
C ARG A 536 15.62 15.30 -0.09
N ASP A 537 16.70 16.04 0.14
CA ASP A 537 17.51 16.67 -0.90
C ASP A 537 18.22 15.64 -1.79
N ARG A 538 18.81 14.59 -1.19
CA ARG A 538 19.40 13.49 -1.96
C ARG A 538 18.38 12.77 -2.85
N LEU A 539 17.16 12.53 -2.34
CA LEU A 539 16.07 11.94 -3.13
C LEU A 539 15.62 12.89 -4.24
N ARG A 540 15.51 14.19 -3.96
CA ARG A 540 15.19 15.24 -4.95
C ARG A 540 16.23 15.27 -6.07
N GLN A 541 17.52 15.28 -5.73
CA GLN A 541 18.62 15.26 -6.70
C GLN A 541 18.60 13.99 -7.57
N ARG A 542 18.40 12.82 -6.97
CA ARG A 542 18.35 11.55 -7.72
C ARG A 542 17.15 11.49 -8.66
N ARG A 543 15.99 12.03 -8.26
CA ARG A 543 14.82 12.16 -9.14
C ARG A 543 15.09 13.12 -10.29
N LEU A 544 15.74 14.25 -10.04
CA LEU A 544 16.13 15.20 -11.09
C LEU A 544 17.12 14.59 -12.09
N GLN A 545 18.01 13.70 -11.64
CA GLN A 545 18.94 12.98 -12.52
C GLN A 545 18.27 11.92 -13.42
N LEU A 546 17.08 11.43 -13.05
CA LEU A 546 16.30 10.47 -13.83
C LEU A 546 15.36 11.15 -14.85
N LEU A 547 15.21 12.48 -14.77
CA LEU A 547 14.39 13.26 -15.69
C LEU A 547 15.23 13.64 -16.91
N ASP A 548 15.08 12.89 -18.00
CA ASP A 548 15.85 13.10 -19.23
C ASP A 548 15.56 14.47 -19.90
N THR A 549 14.31 14.95 -19.84
CA THR A 549 13.89 16.22 -20.45
C THR A 549 12.57 16.74 -19.85
N ASP A 550 12.45 18.06 -19.69
CA ASP A 550 11.21 18.73 -19.29
C ASP A 550 10.23 18.83 -20.47
N VAL A 551 8.93 18.56 -20.24
CA VAL A 551 7.84 18.70 -21.23
C VAL A 551 7.84 20.07 -21.92
N ALA A 552 8.10 21.15 -21.18
CA ALA A 552 8.21 22.51 -21.75
C ALA A 552 9.31 22.63 -22.80
N LYS A 553 10.52 22.15 -22.49
CA LYS A 553 11.67 22.16 -23.41
C LYS A 553 11.41 21.29 -24.63
N TYR A 554 10.86 20.10 -24.43
CA TYR A 554 10.51 19.20 -25.52
C TYR A 554 9.44 19.79 -26.44
N SER A 555 8.39 20.38 -25.88
CA SER A 555 7.29 20.99 -26.63
C SER A 555 7.77 22.21 -27.42
N ALA A 556 8.62 23.05 -26.81
CA ALA A 556 9.26 24.18 -27.50
C ALA A 556 10.19 23.70 -28.62
N ALA A 557 10.98 22.64 -28.41
CA ALA A 557 11.84 22.05 -29.44
C ALA A 557 11.04 21.43 -30.60
N GLN A 558 9.84 20.92 -30.35
CA GLN A 558 8.89 20.50 -31.39
C GLN A 558 8.20 21.68 -32.11
N GLY A 559 8.56 22.92 -31.79
CA GLY A 559 8.00 24.12 -32.43
C GLY A 559 6.59 24.48 -31.98
N ARG A 560 6.14 24.03 -30.79
CA ARG A 560 4.84 24.43 -30.25
C ARG A 560 4.91 25.89 -29.75
N SER A 561 3.97 26.71 -30.19
CA SER A 561 3.79 28.08 -29.70
C SER A 561 2.76 28.14 -28.57
N PRO A 562 2.88 29.13 -27.65
CA PRO A 562 1.84 29.40 -26.66
C PRO A 562 0.50 29.63 -27.33
N VAL A 563 -0.55 29.14 -26.69
CA VAL A 563 -1.92 29.57 -27.01
C VAL A 563 -1.95 31.10 -26.88
N LYS A 564 -2.70 31.80 -27.73
CA LYS A 564 -2.89 33.24 -27.60
C LYS A 564 -4.37 33.50 -27.39
N PHE A 565 -4.71 34.19 -26.31
CA PHE A 565 -6.06 34.67 -26.06
C PHE A 565 -6.19 36.13 -26.52
N GLY A 566 -7.25 36.42 -27.25
CA GLY A 566 -7.77 37.77 -27.45
C GLY A 566 -8.72 38.17 -26.33
N ALA A 567 -9.02 39.47 -26.24
CA ALA A 567 -9.86 40.05 -25.18
C ALA A 567 -11.31 39.52 -25.12
N THR A 568 -11.77 38.75 -26.12
CA THR A 568 -13.13 38.21 -26.22
C THR A 568 -13.21 36.69 -26.06
N ASP A 569 -12.09 36.01 -25.87
CA ASP A 569 -12.04 34.55 -26.01
C ASP A 569 -12.52 33.83 -24.75
N LEU A 570 -12.40 34.46 -23.58
CA LEU A 570 -12.91 33.95 -22.32
C LEU A 570 -13.53 35.12 -21.53
N VAL A 571 -14.85 35.12 -21.42
CA VAL A 571 -15.60 36.21 -20.79
C VAL A 571 -16.60 35.68 -19.78
N CYS A 572 -16.81 36.42 -18.68
CA CYS A 572 -17.84 36.13 -17.70
C CYS A 572 -19.22 36.33 -18.36
N CYS A 573 -19.90 35.23 -18.69
CA CYS A 573 -21.21 35.30 -19.34
C CYS A 573 -22.34 35.46 -18.34
N ARG A 574 -22.20 34.89 -17.13
CA ARG A 574 -23.23 34.93 -16.09
C ARG A 574 -22.58 35.06 -14.72
N THR A 575 -23.20 35.87 -13.86
CA THR A 575 -22.91 35.88 -12.42
C THR A 575 -24.12 35.29 -11.70
N LEU A 576 -23.92 34.18 -10.99
CA LEU A 576 -24.95 33.50 -10.21
C LEU A 576 -24.97 34.10 -8.80
N LEU A 577 -26.10 34.72 -8.45
CA LEU A 577 -26.29 35.44 -7.19
C LEU A 577 -27.31 34.71 -6.31
N GLY A 578 -26.97 34.46 -5.05
CA GLY A 578 -27.94 33.91 -4.10
C GLY A 578 -27.42 33.24 -2.84
N HIS A 579 -26.14 32.91 -2.77
CA HIS A 579 -25.53 32.55 -1.50
C HIS A 579 -25.32 33.79 -0.65
N THR A 580 -25.49 33.64 0.66
CA THR A 580 -25.24 34.73 1.62
C THR A 580 -23.89 34.59 2.32
N GLY A 581 -23.27 33.42 2.22
CA GLY A 581 -21.95 33.14 2.76
C GLY A 581 -20.94 32.72 1.69
N LYS A 582 -19.71 32.46 2.13
CA LYS A 582 -18.60 32.02 1.27
C LYS A 582 -18.95 30.74 0.53
N VAL A 583 -18.71 30.68 -0.77
CA VAL A 583 -18.83 29.45 -1.56
C VAL A 583 -17.58 28.61 -1.33
N TYR A 584 -17.73 27.32 -1.04
CA TYR A 584 -16.60 26.41 -0.80
C TYR A 584 -16.37 25.44 -1.94
N SER A 585 -17.42 24.84 -2.47
CA SER A 585 -17.34 23.83 -3.51
C SER A 585 -18.43 24.04 -4.55
N LEU A 586 -18.14 23.59 -5.76
CA LEU A 586 -19.09 23.51 -6.85
C LEU A 586 -18.82 22.25 -7.66
N ASP A 587 -19.84 21.74 -8.32
CA ASP A 587 -19.72 20.64 -9.27
C ASP A 587 -20.72 20.80 -10.44
N TRP A 588 -20.35 20.30 -11.61
CA TRP A 588 -21.18 20.40 -12.82
C TRP A 588 -21.95 19.11 -13.05
N THR A 589 -23.16 19.21 -13.59
CA THR A 589 -23.83 18.03 -14.14
C THR A 589 -23.17 17.59 -15.45
N PRO A 590 -23.15 16.27 -15.75
CA PRO A 590 -22.73 15.78 -17.07
C PRO A 590 -23.55 16.34 -18.24
N GLU A 591 -24.80 16.74 -17.97
CA GLU A 591 -25.73 17.36 -18.93
C GLU A 591 -25.41 18.84 -19.26
N ARG A 592 -24.38 19.45 -18.66
CA ARG A 592 -23.88 20.83 -18.89
C ARG A 592 -24.82 21.96 -18.46
N ASN A 593 -26.07 21.65 -18.17
CA ASN A 593 -27.11 22.64 -17.90
C ASN A 593 -27.14 23.12 -16.44
N ARG A 594 -26.62 22.32 -15.50
CA ARG A 594 -26.82 22.53 -14.06
C ARG A 594 -25.50 22.53 -13.32
N ILE A 595 -25.44 23.38 -12.29
CA ILE A 595 -24.31 23.51 -11.36
C ILE A 595 -24.86 23.39 -9.95
N VAL A 596 -24.17 22.65 -9.09
CA VAL A 596 -24.45 22.61 -7.66
C VAL A 596 -23.37 23.39 -6.95
N SER A 597 -23.75 24.18 -5.96
CA SER A 597 -22.80 24.89 -5.12
C SER A 597 -23.14 24.76 -3.64
N ALA A 598 -22.09 24.59 -2.84
CA ALA A 598 -22.16 24.56 -1.39
C ALA A 598 -21.54 25.82 -0.78
N SER A 599 -22.20 26.36 0.24
CA SER A 599 -21.79 27.59 0.91
C SER A 599 -21.86 27.46 2.43
N GLN A 600 -21.13 28.33 3.11
CA GLN A 600 -21.14 28.50 4.56
C GLN A 600 -22.51 28.92 5.14
N ASP A 601 -23.43 29.35 4.28
CA ASP A 601 -24.81 29.70 4.69
C ASP A 601 -25.68 28.47 5.02
N GLY A 602 -25.12 27.26 4.94
CA GLY A 602 -25.84 26.02 5.17
C GLY A 602 -26.83 25.69 4.05
N ARG A 603 -26.60 26.19 2.84
CA ARG A 603 -27.43 25.87 1.67
C ARG A 603 -26.62 25.23 0.58
N LEU A 604 -27.29 24.31 -0.10
CA LEU A 604 -26.86 23.77 -1.38
C LEU A 604 -27.83 24.24 -2.44
N ILE A 605 -27.34 24.99 -3.42
CA ILE A 605 -28.16 25.57 -4.49
C ILE A 605 -27.82 24.88 -5.80
N VAL A 606 -28.86 24.45 -6.52
CA VAL A 606 -28.74 23.91 -7.88
C VAL A 606 -29.17 24.98 -8.88
N TRP A 607 -28.23 25.45 -9.68
CA TRP A 607 -28.40 26.49 -10.67
C TRP A 607 -28.61 25.92 -12.05
N ASN A 608 -29.34 26.63 -12.90
CA ASN A 608 -29.21 26.48 -14.34
C ASN A 608 -28.11 27.45 -14.83
N ALA A 609 -27.05 26.90 -15.42
CA ALA A 609 -25.85 27.65 -15.80
C ALA A 609 -26.13 28.73 -16.87
N LEU A 610 -27.07 28.48 -17.79
CA LEU A 610 -27.38 29.39 -18.89
C LEU A 610 -28.33 30.52 -18.46
N THR A 611 -29.38 30.18 -17.71
CA THR A 611 -30.44 31.13 -17.33
C THR A 611 -30.17 31.82 -15.99
N SER A 612 -29.16 31.39 -15.24
CA SER A 612 -28.84 31.81 -13.87
C SER A 612 -29.95 31.57 -12.84
N GLN A 613 -30.99 30.79 -13.19
CA GLN A 613 -32.10 30.49 -12.29
C GLN A 613 -31.72 29.43 -11.25
N LYS A 614 -32.23 29.60 -10.03
CA LYS A 614 -32.14 28.61 -8.95
C LYS A 614 -33.24 27.58 -9.17
N THR A 615 -32.87 26.36 -9.54
CA THR A 615 -33.84 25.25 -9.71
C THR A 615 -34.21 24.64 -8.37
N HIS A 616 -33.23 24.46 -7.49
CA HIS A 616 -33.41 23.91 -6.15
C HIS A 616 -32.57 24.71 -5.16
N ALA A 617 -33.09 24.89 -3.94
CA ALA A 617 -32.38 25.47 -2.82
C ALA A 617 -32.61 24.57 -1.60
N ILE A 618 -31.62 23.75 -1.29
CA ILE A 618 -31.69 22.74 -0.24
C ILE A 618 -31.05 23.32 1.02
N LYS A 619 -31.83 23.40 2.10
CA LYS A 619 -31.33 23.81 3.42
C LYS A 619 -30.71 22.60 4.09
N LEU A 620 -29.46 22.74 4.50
CA LEU A 620 -28.69 21.68 5.13
C LEU A 620 -28.75 21.78 6.66
N PRO A 621 -28.64 20.66 7.40
CA PRO A 621 -28.64 20.67 8.86
C PRO A 621 -27.42 21.39 9.45
N CYS A 622 -26.27 21.29 8.78
CA CYS A 622 -25.02 21.94 9.16
C CYS A 622 -24.75 23.16 8.27
N ALA A 623 -24.29 24.26 8.87
CA ALA A 623 -23.92 25.47 8.13
C ALA A 623 -22.59 25.33 7.38
N TRP A 624 -21.68 24.49 7.90
CA TRP A 624 -20.33 24.36 7.39
C TRP A 624 -20.22 23.18 6.42
N VAL A 625 -20.61 23.43 5.18
CA VAL A 625 -20.61 22.44 4.10
C VAL A 625 -19.42 22.73 3.20
N MET A 626 -18.51 21.76 3.13
CA MET A 626 -17.22 21.94 2.46
C MET A 626 -17.23 21.39 1.04
N THR A 627 -18.08 20.41 0.76
CA THR A 627 -18.09 19.71 -0.52
C THR A 627 -19.50 19.43 -1.02
N CYS A 628 -19.62 19.39 -2.34
CA CYS A 628 -20.80 18.95 -3.06
C CYS A 628 -20.40 18.21 -4.34
N ALA A 629 -21.19 17.21 -4.72
CA ALA A 629 -20.99 16.46 -5.95
C ALA A 629 -22.34 16.07 -6.58
N PHE A 630 -22.39 16.10 -7.90
CA PHE A 630 -23.51 15.53 -8.66
C PHE A 630 -23.31 14.05 -8.91
N SER A 631 -24.40 13.30 -8.90
CA SER A 631 -24.39 11.95 -9.44
C SER A 631 -24.27 11.97 -10.98
N PRO A 632 -23.66 10.94 -11.60
CA PRO A 632 -23.53 10.84 -13.05
C PRO A 632 -24.86 10.99 -13.81
N ASN A 633 -25.97 10.52 -13.26
CA ASN A 633 -27.29 10.70 -13.87
C ASN A 633 -27.93 12.08 -13.62
N GLY A 634 -27.31 12.95 -12.82
CA GLY A 634 -27.81 14.28 -12.48
C GLY A 634 -29.11 14.32 -11.67
N GLN A 635 -29.52 13.20 -11.06
CA GLN A 635 -30.74 13.09 -10.26
C GLN A 635 -30.50 13.31 -8.77
N THR A 636 -29.30 13.04 -8.27
CA THR A 636 -28.95 13.19 -6.85
C THR A 636 -27.76 14.10 -6.66
N VAL A 637 -27.71 14.72 -5.49
CA VAL A 637 -26.59 15.56 -5.05
C VAL A 637 -26.12 15.09 -3.68
N ALA A 638 -24.81 14.89 -3.55
CA ALA A 638 -24.16 14.59 -2.29
C ALA A 638 -23.53 15.87 -1.73
N CYS A 639 -23.51 16.01 -0.41
CA CYS A 639 -22.74 17.04 0.28
C CYS A 639 -22.16 16.52 1.58
N GLY A 640 -21.08 17.16 2.04
CA GLY A 640 -20.45 16.85 3.33
C GLY A 640 -19.73 18.04 3.91
N GLY A 641 -19.44 18.00 5.21
CA GLY A 641 -18.72 19.07 5.89
C GLY A 641 -18.31 18.73 7.30
N LEU A 642 -18.37 19.72 8.20
CA LEU A 642 -17.91 19.58 9.59
C LEU A 642 -18.78 18.64 10.45
N ASP A 643 -19.97 18.29 9.98
CA ASP A 643 -20.85 17.32 10.64
C ASP A 643 -20.38 15.86 10.51
N SER A 644 -19.24 15.62 9.85
CA SER A 644 -18.61 14.29 9.67
C SER A 644 -19.49 13.29 8.90
N VAL A 645 -20.51 13.80 8.22
CA VAL A 645 -21.56 13.02 7.56
C VAL A 645 -21.68 13.47 6.11
N CYS A 646 -21.87 12.52 5.20
CA CYS A 646 -22.22 12.83 3.83
C CYS A 646 -23.73 12.60 3.62
N SER A 647 -24.45 13.66 3.28
CA SER A 647 -25.90 13.63 3.03
C SER A 647 -26.19 13.64 1.54
N ILE A 648 -27.11 12.79 1.11
CA ILE A 648 -27.53 12.63 -0.29
C ILE A 648 -28.97 13.08 -0.43
N PHE A 649 -29.24 13.95 -1.40
CA PHE A 649 -30.55 14.49 -1.71
C PHE A 649 -30.97 14.09 -3.12
N SER A 650 -32.23 13.68 -3.27
CA SER A 650 -32.82 13.45 -4.59
C SER A 650 -33.51 14.72 -5.08
N LEU A 651 -33.20 15.13 -6.31
CA LEU A 651 -33.79 16.33 -6.92
C LEU A 651 -35.21 16.10 -7.46
N SER A 652 -35.66 14.84 -7.56
CA SER A 652 -37.02 14.50 -7.98
C SER A 652 -38.03 14.54 -6.82
N SER A 653 -37.55 14.56 -5.57
CA SER A 653 -38.41 14.56 -4.39
C SER A 653 -39.13 15.89 -4.22
N THR A 654 -40.43 15.83 -3.95
CA THR A 654 -41.21 17.03 -3.61
C THR A 654 -40.71 17.61 -2.30
N ALA A 655 -40.46 18.92 -2.27
CA ALA A 655 -40.08 19.63 -1.05
C ALA A 655 -41.16 19.45 0.04
N ASP A 656 -40.73 19.29 1.29
CA ASP A 656 -41.62 19.17 2.44
C ASP A 656 -42.37 20.50 2.71
N LYS A 657 -43.28 20.53 3.70
CA LYS A 657 -44.09 21.70 4.06
C LYS A 657 -43.26 22.97 4.36
N ASP A 658 -42.01 22.81 4.78
CA ASP A 658 -41.06 23.90 5.04
C ASP A 658 -40.24 24.30 3.78
N GLY A 659 -40.54 23.75 2.61
CA GLY A 659 -39.84 24.03 1.35
C GLY A 659 -38.47 23.35 1.22
N THR A 660 -38.14 22.41 2.11
CA THR A 660 -36.87 21.69 2.12
C THR A 660 -36.98 20.34 1.43
N VAL A 661 -36.01 20.02 0.56
CA VAL A 661 -35.88 18.67 -0.02
C VAL A 661 -35.44 17.71 1.08
N PRO A 662 -36.16 16.60 1.33
CA PRO A 662 -35.79 15.65 2.37
C PRO A 662 -34.47 14.94 2.04
N VAL A 663 -33.72 14.57 3.09
CA VAL A 663 -32.51 13.76 2.95
C VAL A 663 -32.92 12.37 2.47
N SER A 664 -32.43 11.96 1.30
CA SER A 664 -32.65 10.62 0.77
C SER A 664 -31.82 9.60 1.55
N ARG A 665 -30.56 9.96 1.88
CA ARG A 665 -29.67 9.11 2.65
C ARG A 665 -28.60 9.87 3.41
N THR A 666 -28.18 9.28 4.51
CA THR A 666 -27.12 9.78 5.38
C THR A 666 -26.02 8.73 5.48
N LEU A 667 -24.83 9.05 4.98
CA LEU A 667 -23.63 8.23 5.08
C LEU A 667 -22.81 8.72 6.28
N SER A 668 -22.78 7.91 7.36
CA SER A 668 -22.12 8.28 8.61
C SER A 668 -21.03 7.27 8.95
N GLY A 669 -19.89 7.77 9.43
CA GLY A 669 -18.81 6.91 9.92
C GLY A 669 -17.39 7.47 9.81
N HIS A 670 -17.19 8.69 9.33
CA HIS A 670 -15.91 9.38 9.51
C HIS A 670 -15.74 9.85 10.97
N ARG A 671 -14.50 9.89 11.45
CA ARG A 671 -14.15 10.41 12.79
C ARG A 671 -13.89 11.93 12.80
N GLY A 672 -13.77 12.52 11.61
CA GLY A 672 -13.52 13.95 11.39
C GLY A 672 -14.41 14.51 10.28
N TYR A 673 -14.16 15.77 9.91
CA TYR A 673 -14.96 16.46 8.90
C TYR A 673 -14.77 15.85 7.51
N VAL A 674 -15.81 15.87 6.68
CA VAL A 674 -15.74 15.44 5.27
C VAL A 674 -15.29 16.64 4.43
N SER A 675 -14.12 16.54 3.82
CA SER A 675 -13.46 17.61 3.08
C SER A 675 -13.85 17.64 1.61
N CYS A 676 -13.94 16.47 0.96
CA CYS A 676 -14.32 16.32 -0.45
C CYS A 676 -15.09 15.02 -0.68
N CYS A 677 -16.12 15.07 -1.51
CA CYS A 677 -16.84 13.91 -2.02
C CYS A 677 -16.92 13.94 -3.55
N GLN A 678 -16.91 12.76 -4.17
CA GLN A 678 -17.08 12.61 -5.61
C GLN A 678 -17.73 11.27 -5.92
N TYR A 679 -18.71 11.27 -6.84
CA TYR A 679 -19.30 10.04 -7.35
C TYR A 679 -18.35 9.31 -8.30
N VAL A 680 -18.39 7.98 -8.28
CA VAL A 680 -17.68 7.16 -9.26
C VAL A 680 -18.27 7.42 -10.65
N PRO A 681 -17.45 7.69 -11.68
CA PRO A 681 -17.96 7.93 -13.03
C PRO A 681 -18.80 6.76 -13.55
N ASN A 682 -19.87 7.06 -14.28
CA ASN A 682 -20.79 6.09 -14.91
C ASN A 682 -21.62 5.22 -13.94
N GLU A 683 -21.51 5.42 -12.62
CA GLU A 683 -22.25 4.65 -11.61
C GLU A 683 -22.81 5.58 -10.52
N ASP A 684 -24.12 5.56 -10.29
CA ASP A 684 -24.73 6.34 -9.21
C ASP A 684 -24.71 5.63 -7.85
N ALA A 685 -24.36 4.34 -7.84
CA ALA A 685 -24.36 3.51 -6.63
C ALA A 685 -23.15 3.76 -5.74
N HIS A 686 -22.06 4.33 -6.27
CA HIS A 686 -20.79 4.43 -5.54
C HIS A 686 -20.34 5.88 -5.38
N LEU A 687 -19.94 6.23 -4.16
CA LEU A 687 -19.43 7.55 -3.79
C LEU A 687 -18.11 7.40 -3.03
N ILE A 688 -17.10 8.18 -3.39
CA ILE A 688 -15.87 8.30 -2.61
C ILE A 688 -15.91 9.58 -1.79
N THR A 689 -15.60 9.48 -0.51
CA THR A 689 -15.41 10.62 0.39
C THR A 689 -13.98 10.65 0.90
N SER A 690 -13.50 11.84 1.23
CA SER A 690 -12.24 12.10 1.92
C SER A 690 -12.51 12.93 3.16
N SER A 691 -11.69 12.75 4.19
CA SER A 691 -11.94 13.33 5.50
C SER A 691 -10.65 13.78 6.22
N GLY A 692 -10.83 14.68 7.18
CA GLY A 692 -9.80 15.06 8.17
C GLY A 692 -9.49 13.95 9.18
N ASP A 693 -10.11 12.77 9.11
CA ASP A 693 -9.66 11.59 9.86
C ASP A 693 -8.53 10.82 9.16
N GLN A 694 -7.92 11.42 8.13
CA GLN A 694 -6.82 10.85 7.33
C GLN A 694 -7.25 9.68 6.44
N THR A 695 -8.56 9.42 6.32
CA THR A 695 -9.11 8.33 5.50
C THR A 695 -9.90 8.85 4.30
N CYS A 696 -9.88 8.04 3.25
CA CYS A 696 -10.87 8.07 2.18
C CYS A 696 -11.77 6.84 2.31
N VAL A 697 -13.06 6.97 2.02
CA VAL A 697 -14.01 5.86 2.13
C VAL A 697 -14.83 5.75 0.86
N LEU A 698 -14.94 4.52 0.34
CA LEU A 698 -15.86 4.17 -0.73
C LEU A 698 -17.17 3.66 -0.10
N TRP A 699 -18.26 4.30 -0.47
CA TRP A 699 -19.60 4.03 0.01
C TRP A 699 -20.46 3.44 -1.09
N ASP A 700 -21.34 2.54 -0.69
CA ASP A 700 -22.50 2.17 -1.49
C ASP A 700 -23.69 3.06 -1.07
N VAL A 701 -24.12 3.92 -1.99
CA VAL A 701 -25.25 4.85 -1.84
C VAL A 701 -26.58 4.10 -1.68
N THR A 702 -26.72 2.89 -2.23
CA THR A 702 -27.97 2.12 -2.19
C THR A 702 -28.18 1.41 -0.87
N THR A 703 -27.11 1.06 -0.16
CA THR A 703 -27.15 0.42 1.18
C THR A 703 -26.81 1.37 2.31
N GLY A 704 -26.07 2.45 2.03
CA GLY A 704 -25.54 3.37 3.04
C GLY A 704 -24.35 2.83 3.82
N LEU A 705 -23.81 1.68 3.43
CA LEU A 705 -22.70 1.01 4.09
C LEU A 705 -21.35 1.42 3.48
N LYS A 706 -20.30 1.30 4.30
CA LYS A 706 -18.91 1.44 3.85
C LYS A 706 -18.51 0.17 3.10
N THR A 707 -18.15 0.32 1.83
CA THR A 707 -17.62 -0.80 1.02
C THR A 707 -16.14 -1.01 1.30
N SER A 708 -15.37 0.07 1.39
CA SER A 708 -13.92 0.02 1.59
C SER A 708 -13.41 1.31 2.24
N VAL A 709 -12.37 1.18 3.07
CA VAL A 709 -11.71 2.30 3.76
C VAL A 709 -10.25 2.32 3.33
N PHE A 710 -9.78 3.48 2.88
CA PHE A 710 -8.43 3.73 2.38
C PHE A 710 -7.73 4.71 3.33
N GLY A 711 -6.61 4.31 3.95
CA GLY A 711 -5.89 5.14 4.93
C GLY A 711 -6.40 5.01 6.38
N GLY A 712 -5.73 5.67 7.33
CA GLY A 712 -6.00 5.60 8.77
C GLY A 712 -4.88 4.91 9.58
N GLU A 713 -5.23 3.96 10.46
CA GLU A 713 -4.31 3.22 11.35
C GLU A 713 -3.24 2.34 10.63
N PHE A 714 -3.25 2.32 9.29
CA PHE A 714 -2.30 1.61 8.45
C PHE A 714 -1.24 2.57 7.87
N GLN A 715 0.06 2.23 8.00
CA GLN A 715 1.20 3.07 7.61
C GLN A 715 1.29 3.49 6.12
N SER A 716 0.42 2.98 5.22
CA SER A 716 0.49 3.23 3.77
C SER A 716 -0.58 4.20 3.25
N GLY A 717 -1.08 5.10 4.11
CA GLY A 717 -2.03 6.15 3.75
C GLY A 717 -1.58 7.54 4.12
N HIS A 718 -2.50 8.50 4.02
CA HIS A 718 -2.22 9.88 4.42
C HIS A 718 -1.99 9.99 5.93
N THR A 719 -1.10 10.89 6.33
CA THR A 719 -0.77 11.16 7.75
C THR A 719 -1.34 12.47 8.26
N GLY A 720 -2.01 13.22 7.39
CA GLY A 720 -2.72 14.45 7.69
C GLY A 720 -4.08 14.48 7.01
N ASP A 721 -4.78 15.59 7.16
CA ASP A 721 -6.13 15.75 6.64
C ASP A 721 -6.12 15.59 5.11
N VAL A 722 -7.01 14.75 4.58
CA VAL A 722 -7.15 14.60 3.13
C VAL A 722 -8.10 15.69 2.67
N LEU A 723 -7.65 16.60 1.80
CA LEU A 723 -8.42 17.79 1.44
C LEU A 723 -9.22 17.62 0.15
N SER A 724 -8.72 16.81 -0.79
CA SER A 724 -9.32 16.67 -2.11
C SER A 724 -9.12 15.27 -2.65
N VAL A 725 -10.14 14.79 -3.38
CA VAL A 725 -10.10 13.54 -4.13
C VAL A 725 -10.49 13.81 -5.59
N SER A 726 -9.89 13.04 -6.50
CA SER A 726 -10.29 13.00 -7.91
C SER A 726 -10.32 11.56 -8.39
N ILE A 727 -11.38 11.15 -9.07
CA ILE A 727 -11.49 9.82 -9.71
C ILE A 727 -11.08 9.92 -11.18
N SER A 728 -10.47 8.87 -11.73
CA SER A 728 -10.13 8.81 -13.16
C SER A 728 -11.37 8.58 -14.01
N GLY A 729 -11.54 9.39 -15.06
CA GLY A 729 -12.63 9.21 -16.03
C GLY A 729 -12.44 8.02 -16.98
N SER A 730 -11.21 7.50 -17.11
CA SER A 730 -10.90 6.37 -18.01
C SER A 730 -10.95 5.02 -17.31
N ASN A 731 -10.51 4.95 -16.06
CA ASN A 731 -10.54 3.75 -15.23
C ASN A 731 -11.16 4.09 -13.87
N PRO A 732 -12.44 3.77 -13.65
CA PRO A 732 -13.15 4.16 -12.42
C PRO A 732 -12.58 3.48 -11.16
N ASN A 733 -11.73 2.45 -11.33
CA ASN A 733 -11.07 1.80 -10.20
C ASN A 733 -9.96 2.64 -9.59
N TRP A 734 -9.49 3.70 -10.25
CA TRP A 734 -8.38 4.51 -9.77
C TRP A 734 -8.85 5.88 -9.32
N PHE A 735 -8.40 6.29 -8.14
CA PHE A 735 -8.58 7.63 -7.63
C PHE A 735 -7.31 8.17 -7.00
N ILE A 736 -7.19 9.50 -6.96
CA ILE A 736 -6.05 10.21 -6.37
C ILE A 736 -6.58 11.09 -5.25
N SER A 737 -5.86 11.12 -4.14
CA SER A 737 -6.14 12.01 -3.01
C SER A 737 -4.94 12.93 -2.74
N GLY A 738 -5.22 14.16 -2.31
CA GLY A 738 -4.22 15.12 -1.84
C GLY A 738 -4.45 15.48 -0.37
N SER A 739 -3.36 15.66 0.38
CA SER A 739 -3.41 15.84 1.84
C SER A 739 -2.48 16.94 2.34
N CYS A 740 -2.72 17.39 3.58
CA CYS A 740 -1.83 18.24 4.38
C CYS A 740 -0.48 17.59 4.71
N ASP A 741 -0.29 16.29 4.45
CA ASP A 741 1.03 15.65 4.56
C ASP A 741 1.99 16.00 3.41
N THR A 742 1.61 16.96 2.54
CA THR A 742 2.33 17.41 1.34
C THR A 742 2.40 16.39 0.21
N THR A 743 1.67 15.28 0.32
CA THR A 743 1.68 14.19 -0.66
C THR A 743 0.38 14.09 -1.44
N ALA A 744 0.48 13.49 -2.64
CA ALA A 744 -0.68 12.98 -3.37
C ALA A 744 -0.55 11.46 -3.50
N CYS A 745 -1.61 10.71 -3.21
CA CYS A 745 -1.61 9.25 -3.24
C CYS A 745 -2.58 8.73 -4.31
N LEU A 746 -2.12 7.77 -5.12
CA LEU A 746 -2.95 6.99 -6.04
C LEU A 746 -3.45 5.74 -5.34
N TRP A 747 -4.74 5.45 -5.49
CA TRP A 747 -5.44 4.32 -4.88
C TRP A 747 -6.15 3.49 -5.94
N ASP A 748 -6.24 2.18 -5.68
CA ASP A 748 -7.08 1.25 -6.45
C ASP A 748 -8.26 0.83 -5.57
N THR A 749 -9.48 1.11 -6.01
CA THR A 749 -10.71 0.83 -5.26
C THR A 749 -10.91 -0.65 -4.96
N ARG A 750 -10.28 -1.54 -5.74
CA ARG A 750 -10.33 -3.00 -5.55
C ARG A 750 -9.38 -3.49 -4.45
N ALA A 751 -8.39 -2.69 -4.08
CA ALA A 751 -7.37 -3.04 -3.11
C ALA A 751 -7.30 -1.97 -2.00
N ALA A 752 -8.24 -2.06 -1.05
CA ALA A 752 -8.44 -1.03 -0.03
C ALA A 752 -7.31 -0.85 0.99
N SER A 753 -6.35 -1.77 1.07
CA SER A 753 -5.37 -1.81 2.16
C SER A 753 -4.18 -0.86 2.02
N ARG A 754 -3.87 -0.34 0.82
CA ARG A 754 -2.71 0.56 0.62
C ARG A 754 -2.83 1.47 -0.61
N ALA A 755 -2.17 2.63 -0.55
CA ALA A 755 -1.92 3.44 -1.73
C ALA A 755 -1.05 2.65 -2.73
N VAL A 756 -1.43 2.67 -4.00
CA VAL A 756 -0.68 2.05 -5.11
C VAL A 756 0.65 2.77 -5.30
N ARG A 757 0.61 4.11 -5.28
CA ARG A 757 1.79 4.98 -5.40
C ARG A 757 1.57 6.27 -4.62
N THR A 758 2.65 6.81 -4.06
CA THR A 758 2.67 8.11 -3.39
C THR A 758 3.60 9.07 -4.13
N PHE A 759 3.10 10.25 -4.43
CA PHE A 759 3.79 11.31 -5.16
C PHE A 759 4.21 12.40 -4.19
N HIS A 760 5.52 12.66 -4.17
CA HIS A 760 6.11 13.74 -3.39
C HIS A 760 6.66 14.80 -4.35
N GLY A 761 6.43 16.06 -4.00
CA GLY A 761 6.96 17.18 -4.75
C GLY A 761 6.64 18.52 -4.09
N HIS A 762 5.48 18.61 -3.45
CA HIS A 762 5.06 19.80 -2.70
C HIS A 762 5.82 20.02 -1.40
N GLU A 763 5.95 21.31 -1.07
CA GLU A 763 6.59 21.78 0.16
C GLU A 763 5.54 22.25 1.19
N GLY A 764 4.27 22.37 0.79
CA GLY A 764 3.12 22.65 1.64
C GLY A 764 1.93 21.75 1.32
N ASP A 765 0.80 22.05 1.96
CA ASP A 765 -0.43 21.24 1.89
C ASP A 765 -0.94 21.13 0.46
N VAL A 766 -1.38 19.93 0.05
CA VAL A 766 -1.97 19.70 -1.26
C VAL A 766 -3.49 19.89 -1.15
N ASN A 767 -3.94 21.12 -1.44
CA ASN A 767 -5.35 21.50 -1.32
C ASN A 767 -6.25 20.83 -2.36
N THR A 768 -5.73 20.57 -3.56
CA THR A 768 -6.53 20.14 -4.69
C THR A 768 -5.78 19.16 -5.57
N VAL A 769 -6.51 18.13 -6.02
CA VAL A 769 -6.03 17.17 -7.01
C VAL A 769 -7.08 17.02 -8.10
N LYS A 770 -6.66 16.94 -9.36
CA LYS A 770 -7.55 16.65 -10.49
C LYS A 770 -6.85 15.76 -11.51
N PHE A 771 -7.54 14.71 -11.93
CA PHE A 771 -7.10 13.92 -13.07
C PHE A 771 -7.04 14.76 -14.34
N PHE A 772 -6.03 14.49 -15.15
CA PHE A 772 -5.95 14.99 -16.51
C PHE A 772 -6.98 14.23 -17.38
N PRO A 773 -7.57 14.85 -18.42
CA PRO A 773 -8.59 14.20 -19.25
C PRO A 773 -8.17 12.88 -19.92
N ASP A 774 -6.86 12.64 -20.07
CA ASP A 774 -6.34 11.39 -20.62
C ASP A 774 -6.35 10.20 -19.64
N GLY A 775 -6.57 10.46 -18.34
CA GLY A 775 -6.61 9.45 -17.29
C GLY A 775 -5.25 8.89 -16.83
N TYR A 776 -4.14 9.29 -17.44
CA TYR A 776 -2.79 8.83 -17.10
C TYR A 776 -1.95 9.89 -16.38
N ARG A 777 -2.39 11.14 -16.40
CA ARG A 777 -1.74 12.26 -15.71
C ARG A 777 -2.70 12.87 -14.69
N PHE A 778 -2.15 13.63 -13.76
CA PHE A 778 -2.95 14.43 -12.83
C PHE A 778 -2.21 15.69 -12.42
N GLY A 779 -2.99 16.72 -12.14
CA GLY A 779 -2.53 17.98 -11.59
C GLY A 779 -2.75 18.04 -10.09
N THR A 780 -1.91 18.81 -9.42
CA THR A 780 -2.03 19.16 -8.00
C THR A 780 -1.82 20.65 -7.82
N GLY A 781 -2.51 21.24 -6.84
CA GLY A 781 -2.32 22.62 -6.40
C GLY A 781 -2.11 22.66 -4.90
N SER A 782 -1.15 23.48 -4.44
CA SER A 782 -0.69 23.50 -3.06
C SER A 782 -0.54 24.91 -2.49
N ASP A 783 -0.48 24.98 -1.17
CA ASP A 783 -0.13 26.17 -0.41
C ASP A 783 1.30 26.67 -0.66
N ASP A 784 2.19 25.84 -1.24
CA ASP A 784 3.53 26.28 -1.67
C ASP A 784 3.52 27.25 -2.88
N GLY A 785 2.33 27.54 -3.42
CA GLY A 785 2.09 28.44 -4.54
C GLY A 785 2.50 27.87 -5.90
N THR A 786 2.74 26.57 -5.97
CA THR A 786 2.99 25.86 -7.22
C THR A 786 1.83 24.96 -7.59
N CYS A 787 1.56 24.85 -8.90
CA CYS A 787 0.83 23.71 -9.44
C CYS A 787 1.84 22.73 -10.02
N ARG A 788 1.61 21.43 -9.86
CA ARG A 788 2.48 20.40 -10.44
C ARG A 788 1.66 19.43 -11.28
N LEU A 789 2.26 18.96 -12.37
CA LEU A 789 1.70 17.90 -13.21
C LEU A 789 2.53 16.64 -13.02
N TYR A 790 1.87 15.51 -12.75
CA TYR A 790 2.49 14.20 -12.56
C TYR A 790 1.97 13.20 -13.59
N ASP A 791 2.80 12.21 -13.94
CA ASP A 791 2.41 11.06 -14.77
C ASP A 791 2.35 9.80 -13.90
N LEU A 792 1.23 9.08 -14.00
CA LEU A 792 0.98 7.86 -13.25
C LEU A 792 1.90 6.72 -13.69
N ARG A 793 2.30 6.66 -14.95
CA ARG A 793 3.09 5.56 -15.50
C ARG A 793 4.54 5.64 -15.05
N THR A 794 5.14 6.82 -15.19
CA THR A 794 6.52 7.09 -14.79
C THR A 794 6.65 7.25 -13.27
N GLY A 795 5.58 7.63 -12.58
CA GLY A 795 5.64 7.91 -11.14
C GLY A 795 6.36 9.21 -10.81
N HIS A 796 6.56 10.09 -11.81
CA HIS A 796 7.38 11.28 -11.69
C HIS A 796 6.63 12.56 -12.06
N GLN A 797 7.13 13.67 -11.53
CA GLN A 797 6.67 15.02 -11.84
C GLN A 797 7.12 15.38 -13.26
N LEU A 798 6.18 15.79 -14.11
CA LEU A 798 6.42 16.21 -15.49
C LEU A 798 6.71 17.70 -15.64
N GLN A 799 5.96 18.54 -14.92
CA GLN A 799 6.03 20.00 -15.01
C GLN A 799 5.71 20.66 -13.66
N VAL A 800 6.31 21.83 -13.43
CA VAL A 800 5.96 22.76 -12.36
C VAL A 800 5.47 24.05 -12.99
N TYR A 801 4.31 24.52 -12.56
CA TYR A 801 3.79 25.83 -12.89
C TYR A 801 3.94 26.72 -11.67
N HIS A 802 4.75 27.76 -11.81
CA HIS A 802 5.02 28.73 -10.76
C HIS A 802 5.11 30.12 -11.39
N GLN A 803 4.43 31.07 -10.78
CA GLN A 803 4.51 32.48 -11.16
C GLN A 803 5.19 33.23 -10.02
N ALA A 804 6.31 33.90 -10.31
CA ALA A 804 6.96 34.76 -9.32
C ALA A 804 6.11 36.03 -9.11
N HIS A 805 5.69 36.27 -7.87
CA HIS A 805 5.06 37.52 -7.46
C HIS A 805 6.10 38.45 -6.83
N GLY A 806 6.02 39.75 -7.17
CA GLY A 806 7.07 40.74 -6.89
C GLY A 806 7.45 40.94 -5.42
N ASP A 807 6.63 40.44 -4.48
CA ASP A 807 6.83 40.62 -3.04
C ASP A 807 7.48 39.42 -2.34
N GLY A 808 7.86 38.36 -3.08
CA GLY A 808 8.51 37.17 -2.51
C GLY A 808 7.57 36.25 -1.70
N GLU A 809 6.29 36.60 -1.56
CA GLU A 809 5.26 35.71 -1.03
C GLU A 809 4.69 34.79 -2.13
N ASN A 810 4.76 33.48 -1.92
CA ASN A 810 4.08 32.49 -2.77
C ASN A 810 2.58 32.52 -2.46
N LEU A 811 1.74 32.68 -3.49
CA LEU A 811 0.29 32.71 -3.31
C LEU A 811 -0.26 31.28 -3.28
N PRO A 812 -0.96 30.86 -2.21
CA PRO A 812 -1.54 29.52 -2.12
C PRO A 812 -2.52 29.20 -3.25
N VAL A 813 -2.38 28.02 -3.85
CA VAL A 813 -3.33 27.49 -4.86
C VAL A 813 -4.47 26.78 -4.15
N THR A 814 -5.69 27.23 -4.37
CA THR A 814 -6.89 26.70 -3.71
C THR A 814 -7.59 25.61 -4.53
N SER A 815 -7.62 25.77 -5.86
CA SER A 815 -8.35 24.88 -6.76
C SER A 815 -7.74 24.86 -8.15
N ILE A 816 -7.86 23.72 -8.83
CA ILE A 816 -7.42 23.54 -10.22
C ILE A 816 -8.50 22.88 -11.06
N ALA A 817 -8.50 23.15 -12.36
CA ALA A 817 -9.30 22.44 -13.35
C ALA A 817 -8.57 22.38 -14.70
N PHE A 818 -8.69 21.27 -15.42
CA PHE A 818 -8.18 21.15 -16.79
C PHE A 818 -9.28 21.48 -17.80
N SER A 819 -8.89 22.01 -18.97
CA SER A 819 -9.77 22.03 -20.14
C SER A 819 -10.06 20.60 -20.61
N ALA A 820 -11.17 20.38 -21.34
CA ALA A 820 -11.49 19.07 -21.90
C ALA A 820 -10.39 18.52 -22.84
N SER A 821 -9.66 19.42 -23.52
CA SER A 821 -8.49 19.07 -24.33
C SER A 821 -7.22 18.77 -23.52
N GLY A 822 -7.18 19.16 -22.25
CA GLY A 822 -6.01 19.10 -21.38
C GLY A 822 -4.91 20.12 -21.73
N ARG A 823 -5.09 20.96 -22.76
CA ARG A 823 -4.09 21.97 -23.16
C ARG A 823 -3.97 23.11 -22.15
N LEU A 824 -5.03 23.38 -21.40
CA LEU A 824 -5.08 24.50 -20.47
C LEU A 824 -5.34 24.01 -19.06
N LEU A 825 -4.64 24.63 -18.12
CA LEU A 825 -4.82 24.45 -16.68
C LEU A 825 -5.30 25.77 -16.09
N PHE A 826 -6.48 25.76 -15.50
CA PHE A 826 -7.03 26.86 -14.72
C PHE A 826 -6.66 26.65 -13.26
N ALA A 827 -6.00 27.63 -12.65
CA ALA A 827 -5.57 27.57 -11.26
C ALA A 827 -6.07 28.80 -10.50
N GLY A 828 -6.85 28.56 -9.46
CA GLY A 828 -7.41 29.60 -8.57
C GLY A 828 -6.48 29.85 -7.39
N TYR A 829 -6.27 31.13 -7.09
CA TYR A 829 -5.34 31.55 -6.04
C TYR A 829 -6.04 32.24 -4.87
N ALA A 830 -5.44 32.09 -3.70
CA ALA A 830 -5.98 32.56 -2.44
C ALA A 830 -6.06 34.09 -2.30
N ASN A 831 -5.03 34.82 -2.73
CA ASN A 831 -4.77 36.16 -2.18
C ASN A 831 -4.89 37.34 -3.16
N ASN A 832 -5.17 37.12 -4.45
CA ASN A 832 -5.31 38.23 -5.41
C ASN A 832 -6.61 38.18 -6.23
N ASN A 833 -7.55 37.30 -5.88
CA ASN A 833 -8.77 37.00 -6.67
C ASN A 833 -8.48 36.55 -8.11
N THR A 834 -7.21 36.25 -8.41
CA THR A 834 -6.73 35.87 -9.73
C THR A 834 -6.94 34.39 -9.97
N CYS A 835 -7.20 34.06 -11.22
CA CYS A 835 -7.16 32.70 -11.72
C CYS A 835 -6.28 32.70 -12.96
N TYR A 836 -5.10 32.10 -12.85
CA TYR A 836 -4.16 32.01 -13.96
C TYR A 836 -4.53 30.83 -14.86
N VAL A 837 -4.52 31.09 -16.17
CA VAL A 837 -4.67 30.09 -17.21
C VAL A 837 -3.29 29.75 -17.75
N TRP A 838 -2.85 28.52 -17.51
CA TRP A 838 -1.54 28.01 -17.91
C TRP A 838 -1.65 27.16 -19.17
N ASP A 839 -0.67 27.28 -20.07
CA ASP A 839 -0.45 26.31 -21.14
C ASP A 839 0.28 25.09 -20.54
N THR A 840 -0.38 23.93 -20.53
CA THR A 840 0.17 22.73 -19.88
C THR A 840 1.40 22.17 -20.57
N LEU A 841 1.60 22.48 -21.85
CA LEU A 841 2.76 21.99 -22.60
C LEU A 841 3.97 22.87 -22.43
N LEU A 842 3.78 24.19 -22.33
CA LEU A 842 4.88 25.16 -22.32
C LEU A 842 5.18 25.71 -20.92
N GLY A 843 4.24 25.58 -19.98
CA GLY A 843 4.42 26.08 -18.62
C GLY A 843 4.34 27.60 -18.50
N GLU A 844 3.76 28.28 -19.50
CA GLU A 844 3.61 29.73 -19.51
C GLU A 844 2.18 30.15 -19.15
N VAL A 845 2.04 31.28 -18.45
CA VAL A 845 0.75 31.92 -18.21
C VAL A 845 0.27 32.54 -19.51
N VAL A 846 -0.94 32.15 -19.92
CA VAL A 846 -1.56 32.62 -21.16
C VAL A 846 -2.55 33.75 -20.91
N LEU A 847 -3.23 33.71 -19.77
CA LEU A 847 -4.24 34.69 -19.39
C LEU A 847 -4.36 34.76 -17.86
N ASP A 848 -4.57 35.96 -17.33
CA ASP A 848 -5.03 36.17 -15.96
C ASP A 848 -6.51 36.57 -15.99
N LEU A 849 -7.38 35.74 -15.41
CA LEU A 849 -8.81 36.04 -15.30
C LEU A 849 -9.11 37.19 -14.33
N GLY A 850 -8.18 37.54 -13.43
CA GLY A 850 -8.33 38.65 -12.50
C GLY A 850 -8.34 40.01 -13.19
N GLU A 851 -7.64 40.15 -14.32
CA GLU A 851 -7.59 41.38 -15.12
C GLU A 851 -8.84 41.60 -15.98
N LEU A 852 -9.67 40.56 -16.14
CA LEU A 852 -10.90 40.69 -16.91
C LEU A 852 -11.94 41.54 -16.19
N GLN A 853 -12.75 42.25 -16.98
CA GLN A 853 -13.91 42.97 -16.49
C GLN A 853 -14.89 41.98 -15.84
N ASP A 854 -15.39 42.31 -14.66
CA ASP A 854 -16.22 41.44 -13.81
C ASP A 854 -15.51 40.19 -13.24
N SER A 855 -14.25 40.31 -12.83
CA SER A 855 -13.56 39.30 -12.02
C SER A 855 -14.08 39.21 -10.56
N HIS A 856 -13.62 38.21 -9.81
CA HIS A 856 -14.00 38.03 -8.41
C HIS A 856 -13.39 39.10 -7.50
N LYS A 857 -14.08 39.40 -6.40
CA LYS A 857 -13.63 40.42 -5.42
C LYS A 857 -12.92 39.83 -4.20
N ASN A 858 -12.93 38.51 -4.08
CA ASN A 858 -12.28 37.78 -2.99
C ASN A 858 -11.68 36.46 -3.53
N ARG A 859 -10.91 35.78 -2.68
CA ARG A 859 -10.39 34.42 -2.86
C ARG A 859 -11.32 33.54 -3.69
N ILE A 860 -10.80 32.96 -4.76
CA ILE A 860 -11.46 31.88 -5.49
C ILE A 860 -11.22 30.59 -4.70
N SER A 861 -12.27 29.87 -4.36
CA SER A 861 -12.21 28.66 -3.53
C SER A 861 -12.35 27.39 -4.35
N CYS A 862 -13.12 27.42 -5.44
CA CYS A 862 -13.37 26.26 -6.28
C CYS A 862 -13.52 26.63 -7.75
N LEU A 863 -13.07 25.70 -8.60
CA LEU A 863 -13.16 25.76 -10.05
C LEU A 863 -13.77 24.45 -10.55
N GLY A 864 -14.63 24.54 -11.57
CA GLY A 864 -15.21 23.37 -12.23
C GLY A 864 -15.39 23.63 -13.72
N MET A 865 -14.95 22.68 -14.54
CA MET A 865 -15.15 22.69 -15.98
C MET A 865 -16.43 21.92 -16.33
N SER A 866 -17.20 22.42 -17.29
CA SER A 866 -18.31 21.67 -17.86
C SER A 866 -17.79 20.40 -18.56
N ALA A 867 -18.60 19.33 -18.59
CA ALA A 867 -18.19 18.03 -19.15
C ALA A 867 -17.71 18.09 -20.62
N ASP A 868 -18.01 19.17 -21.34
CA ASP A 868 -17.62 19.41 -22.73
C ASP A 868 -16.52 20.44 -22.93
N GLY A 869 -16.07 21.07 -21.86
CA GLY A 869 -15.06 22.13 -21.89
C GLY A 869 -15.56 23.47 -22.44
N SER A 870 -16.87 23.66 -22.63
CA SER A 870 -17.42 24.93 -23.14
C SER A 870 -17.40 26.06 -22.11
N ALA A 871 -17.52 25.73 -20.82
CA ALA A 871 -17.65 26.70 -19.74
C ALA A 871 -16.87 26.31 -18.48
N LEU A 872 -16.27 27.32 -17.85
CA LEU A 872 -15.65 27.22 -16.53
C LEU A 872 -16.52 27.97 -15.53
N CYS A 873 -16.91 27.32 -14.44
CA CYS A 873 -17.50 28.00 -13.28
C CYS A 873 -16.46 28.22 -12.19
N THR A 874 -16.44 29.43 -11.64
CA THR A 874 -15.58 29.85 -10.54
C THR A 874 -16.45 30.25 -9.34
N GLY A 875 -16.14 29.70 -8.16
CA GLY A 875 -16.78 30.05 -6.90
C GLY A 875 -15.82 30.82 -5.99
N SER A 876 -16.32 31.83 -5.30
CA SER A 876 -15.50 32.72 -4.47
C SER A 876 -16.10 32.98 -3.09
N TRP A 877 -15.25 33.47 -2.19
CA TRP A 877 -15.62 33.98 -0.89
C TRP A 877 -16.37 35.33 -0.95
N ASP A 878 -16.54 35.92 -2.13
CA ASP A 878 -17.45 37.05 -2.37
C ASP A 878 -18.94 36.64 -2.47
N SER A 879 -19.25 35.37 -2.16
CA SER A 879 -20.57 34.74 -2.19
C SER A 879 -21.17 34.56 -3.59
N ASN A 880 -20.42 34.87 -4.65
CA ASN A 880 -20.89 34.76 -6.02
C ASN A 880 -20.22 33.57 -6.72
N LEU A 881 -20.92 33.05 -7.73
CA LEU A 881 -20.32 32.17 -8.72
C LEU A 881 -20.34 32.88 -10.08
N LYS A 882 -19.28 32.70 -10.87
CA LYS A 882 -19.19 33.25 -12.22
C LYS A 882 -19.03 32.11 -13.21
N VAL A 883 -19.80 32.16 -14.30
CA VAL A 883 -19.70 31.19 -15.40
C VAL A 883 -19.05 31.91 -16.58
N ASN A 884 -17.81 31.52 -16.87
CA ASN A 884 -17.03 32.02 -17.98
C ASN A 884 -17.17 31.03 -19.14
N MET A 885 -17.71 31.47 -20.28
CA MET A 885 -17.75 30.63 -21.48
C MET A 885 -16.61 31.01 -22.41
N GLY A 886 -15.91 30.00 -22.91
CA GLY A 886 -14.84 30.16 -23.87
C GLY A 886 -15.38 30.00 -25.29
N VAL A 887 -15.22 31.01 -26.15
CA VAL A 887 -15.35 30.80 -27.60
C VAL A 887 -13.98 30.31 -28.08
N TRP A 888 -13.75 29.01 -27.98
CA TRP A 888 -12.51 28.37 -28.38
C TRP A 888 -12.34 28.43 -29.91
N ARG A 889 -11.83 29.53 -30.45
CA ARG A 889 -11.41 29.60 -31.86
C ARG A 889 -10.14 28.78 -32.02
N ALA A 890 -10.27 27.53 -32.43
CA ALA A 890 -9.14 26.78 -32.98
C ALA A 890 -8.52 27.60 -34.12
N GLN A 891 -7.21 27.86 -34.05
CA GLN A 891 -6.48 28.68 -35.03
C GLN A 891 -6.63 28.13 -36.46
N GLU A 892 -6.76 29.10 -37.37
CA GLU A 892 -7.12 29.01 -38.77
C GLU A 892 -6.04 28.35 -39.64
N SER A 893 -6.34 27.19 -40.24
CA SER A 893 -5.74 26.80 -41.53
C SER A 893 -6.73 26.19 -42.53
N ASP A 894 -7.86 25.62 -42.10
CA ASP A 894 -8.80 24.92 -43.02
C ASP A 894 -10.10 25.68 -43.34
N MET A 895 -10.33 26.86 -42.75
CA MET A 895 -11.64 27.54 -42.83
C MET A 895 -11.74 28.71 -43.83
N LYS A 896 -10.75 28.88 -44.71
CA LYS A 896 -10.83 29.90 -45.79
C LYS A 896 -11.87 29.59 -46.87
N LYS A 897 -12.51 28.41 -46.85
CA LYS A 897 -13.59 28.07 -47.80
C LYS A 897 -15.01 28.36 -47.27
N THR A 898 -15.18 28.68 -45.99
CA THR A 898 -16.53 28.78 -45.38
C THR A 898 -16.85 30.17 -44.81
N LYS A 899 -15.91 31.12 -44.85
CA LYS A 899 -16.09 32.49 -44.36
C LYS A 899 -16.84 33.44 -45.31
N GLN A 900 -17.27 32.96 -46.48
CA GLN A 900 -17.97 33.81 -47.47
C GLN A 900 -19.50 33.76 -47.38
N THR A 901 -20.08 32.95 -46.48
CA THR A 901 -21.54 32.73 -46.43
C THR A 901 -22.23 33.10 -45.11
N GLN A 902 -21.52 33.54 -44.07
CA GLN A 902 -22.09 33.63 -42.72
C GLN A 902 -22.40 35.05 -42.20
N GLU A 903 -21.92 36.12 -42.85
CA GLU A 903 -22.10 37.51 -42.36
C GLU A 903 -23.37 38.23 -42.85
N SER A 904 -24.36 37.54 -43.43
CA SER A 904 -25.61 38.21 -43.89
C SER A 904 -26.94 37.68 -43.32
N TRP A 905 -26.95 36.82 -42.29
CA TRP A 905 -28.16 36.03 -41.98
C TRP A 905 -28.79 36.18 -40.57
N SER A 906 -28.31 37.04 -39.68
CA SER A 906 -28.68 36.92 -38.26
C SER A 906 -29.78 37.84 -37.70
N GLN A 907 -30.42 38.75 -38.45
CA GLN A 907 -31.47 39.57 -37.80
C GLN A 907 -32.66 40.03 -38.65
N PHE A 908 -32.58 40.01 -39.99
CA PHE A 908 -33.67 40.57 -40.81
C PHE A 908 -34.68 39.54 -41.33
N HIS A 909 -34.36 38.23 -41.38
CA HIS A 909 -35.25 37.20 -41.95
C HIS A 909 -35.99 36.33 -40.91
N PHE A 910 -35.83 36.58 -39.61
CA PHE A 910 -36.48 35.78 -38.56
C PHE A 910 -38.00 35.99 -38.49
N GLN A 911 -38.50 37.21 -38.77
CA GLN A 911 -39.94 37.48 -38.83
C GLN A 911 -40.60 36.96 -40.12
N GLU A 912 -39.89 37.01 -41.26
CA GLU A 912 -40.41 36.47 -42.53
C GLU A 912 -40.54 34.94 -42.49
N LEU A 913 -39.53 34.22 -41.98
CA LEU A 913 -39.54 32.76 -41.92
C LEU A 913 -40.71 32.21 -41.08
N LEU A 914 -40.98 32.86 -39.94
CA LEU A 914 -42.07 32.47 -39.04
C LEU A 914 -43.45 32.76 -39.67
N SER A 915 -43.57 33.84 -40.45
CA SER A 915 -44.80 34.15 -41.20
C SER A 915 -45.06 33.17 -42.35
N SER A 916 -44.02 32.77 -43.10
CA SER A 916 -44.14 31.84 -44.23
C SER A 916 -44.37 30.37 -43.83
N ILE A 917 -43.91 29.97 -42.63
CA ILE A 917 -44.23 28.65 -42.03
C ILE A 917 -45.70 28.60 -41.57
N LEU A 918 -46.25 29.71 -41.07
CA LEU A 918 -47.65 29.80 -40.65
C LEU A 918 -48.64 29.86 -41.82
N ASP A 919 -48.24 30.45 -42.95
CA ASP A 919 -49.04 30.54 -44.19
C ASP A 919 -48.81 29.38 -45.19
N GLY A 920 -47.92 28.43 -44.89
CA GLY A 920 -47.77 27.19 -45.65
C GLY A 920 -47.13 27.29 -47.04
N SER A 921 -46.39 28.38 -47.33
CA SER A 921 -45.86 28.68 -48.67
C SER A 921 -44.45 28.15 -48.95
N LEU A 922 -43.77 27.51 -47.99
CA LEU A 922 -42.42 26.95 -48.13
C LEU A 922 -42.42 25.43 -48.39
N LYS A 923 -41.66 24.97 -49.40
CA LYS A 923 -41.45 23.54 -49.69
C LYS A 923 -40.73 22.84 -48.53
N LEU A 924 -41.28 21.70 -48.08
CA LEU A 924 -40.89 20.95 -46.87
C LEU A 924 -39.38 20.66 -46.75
N GLU A 925 -38.70 20.40 -47.86
CA GLU A 925 -37.27 20.05 -47.87
C GLU A 925 -36.37 21.22 -47.44
N VAL A 926 -36.75 22.46 -47.74
CA VAL A 926 -35.99 23.66 -47.36
C VAL A 926 -36.19 24.01 -45.88
N SER A 927 -37.39 23.75 -45.35
CA SER A 927 -37.71 23.89 -43.92
C SER A 927 -36.92 22.89 -43.06
N PHE A 928 -36.73 21.67 -43.57
CA PHE A 928 -35.98 20.61 -42.89
C PHE A 928 -34.47 20.91 -42.84
N LEU A 929 -33.89 21.39 -43.95
CA LEU A 929 -32.48 21.76 -44.01
C LEU A 929 -32.14 23.01 -43.18
N ASN A 930 -33.04 24.01 -43.13
CA ASN A 930 -32.80 25.21 -42.33
C ASN A 930 -33.00 24.97 -40.83
N ALA A 931 -33.87 24.02 -40.44
CA ALA A 931 -34.03 23.60 -39.04
C ALA A 931 -32.82 22.78 -38.53
N LEU A 932 -32.11 22.09 -39.42
CA LEU A 932 -30.89 21.34 -39.08
C LEU A 932 -29.68 22.23 -38.76
N LEU A 933 -29.70 23.51 -39.16
CA LEU A 933 -28.57 24.43 -39.01
C LEU A 933 -28.68 25.38 -37.79
N ILE A 934 -29.73 25.24 -36.97
CA ILE A 934 -29.94 26.06 -35.77
C ILE A 934 -29.76 25.16 -34.53
N PRO A 935 -28.80 25.44 -33.63
CA PRO A 935 -28.75 24.82 -32.31
C PRO A 935 -29.96 25.29 -31.47
N ASP A 936 -30.60 24.38 -30.73
CA ASP A 936 -31.79 24.60 -29.88
C ASP A 936 -33.16 24.76 -30.58
N VAL A 937 -33.54 23.79 -31.42
CA VAL A 937 -34.90 23.71 -32.03
C VAL A 937 -35.96 23.10 -31.08
N PHE A 938 -35.58 22.50 -29.96
CA PHE A 938 -36.50 21.82 -29.04
C PHE A 938 -37.56 22.75 -28.38
N PRO A 939 -37.22 23.97 -27.93
CA PRO A 939 -38.22 24.92 -27.41
C PRO A 939 -39.17 25.41 -28.51
N LEU A 940 -38.67 25.53 -29.74
CA LEU A 940 -39.43 25.98 -30.91
C LEU A 940 -40.44 24.92 -31.38
N LEU A 941 -40.04 23.65 -31.42
CA LEU A 941 -40.93 22.51 -31.74
C LEU A 941 -41.97 22.29 -30.63
N ALA A 942 -41.60 22.44 -29.37
CA ALA A 942 -42.54 22.35 -28.25
C ALA A 942 -43.58 23.49 -28.26
N ALA A 943 -43.18 24.71 -28.64
CA ALA A 943 -44.09 25.85 -28.81
C ALA A 943 -44.98 25.68 -30.05
N ALA A 944 -44.43 25.21 -31.17
CA ALA A 944 -45.19 24.91 -32.38
C ALA A 944 -46.20 23.77 -32.15
N GLN A 945 -45.81 22.73 -31.41
CA GLN A 945 -46.70 21.62 -31.03
C GLN A 945 -47.79 22.07 -30.06
N LYS A 946 -47.49 22.96 -29.09
CA LYS A 946 -48.52 23.59 -28.25
C LYS A 946 -49.52 24.41 -29.05
N ALA A 947 -49.05 25.17 -30.05
CA ALA A 947 -49.89 25.98 -30.94
C ALA A 947 -50.71 25.13 -31.93
N LEU A 948 -50.16 24.03 -32.44
CA LEU A 948 -50.86 23.05 -33.28
C LEU A 948 -51.92 22.28 -32.48
N VAL A 949 -51.60 21.88 -31.25
CA VAL A 949 -52.52 21.22 -30.32
C VAL A 949 -53.64 22.16 -29.85
N SER A 950 -53.38 23.47 -29.73
CA SER A 950 -54.46 24.44 -29.48
C SER A 950 -55.34 24.66 -30.70
N LYS A 951 -54.80 24.60 -31.93
CA LYS A 951 -55.58 24.70 -33.18
C LYS A 951 -56.40 23.44 -33.49
N SER A 952 -55.91 22.26 -33.11
CA SER A 952 -56.62 20.98 -33.30
C SER A 952 -57.69 20.71 -32.24
N ARG A 953 -57.75 21.54 -31.18
CA ARG A 953 -58.72 21.42 -30.10
C ARG A 953 -60.13 21.82 -30.53
N ASP A 954 -60.25 22.60 -31.60
CA ASP A 954 -61.54 23.08 -32.13
C ASP A 954 -62.17 22.13 -33.17
N SER A 955 -61.48 21.08 -33.66
CA SER A 955 -61.91 20.33 -34.84
C SER A 955 -62.16 18.83 -34.70
N LEU A 956 -62.00 18.21 -33.53
CA LEU A 956 -62.20 16.76 -33.38
C LEU A 956 -63.22 16.41 -32.28
N SER A 957 -64.49 16.47 -32.67
CA SER A 957 -65.59 15.78 -32.00
C SER A 957 -65.61 14.31 -32.41
N THR A 958 -65.27 13.40 -31.50
CA THR A 958 -65.97 12.12 -31.21
C THR A 958 -65.08 11.17 -30.40
N ARG A 959 -65.71 10.51 -29.43
CA ARG A 959 -65.13 9.67 -28.39
C ARG A 959 -64.39 8.44 -28.92
N THR A 960 -63.15 8.23 -28.47
CA THR A 960 -62.72 6.96 -27.84
C THR A 960 -61.49 7.18 -26.95
N LEU A 961 -61.38 6.36 -25.91
CA LEU A 961 -60.72 6.54 -24.60
C LEU A 961 -59.37 7.27 -24.52
N HIS A 962 -59.33 8.26 -23.63
CA HIS A 962 -58.15 8.92 -23.07
C HIS A 962 -57.71 8.27 -21.74
N SER A 963 -57.67 6.93 -21.66
CA SER A 963 -57.45 6.25 -20.37
C SER A 963 -56.64 4.94 -20.41
N GLU A 964 -55.75 4.73 -21.39
CA GLU A 964 -54.92 3.51 -21.44
C GLU A 964 -53.41 3.72 -21.64
N LEU A 965 -52.86 4.92 -21.44
CA LEU A 965 -51.39 5.14 -21.48
C LEU A 965 -50.78 5.49 -20.12
N VAL A 966 -51.44 5.07 -19.04
CA VAL A 966 -50.95 5.16 -17.67
C VAL A 966 -51.23 3.81 -16.99
N TYR A 967 -50.14 3.10 -16.68
CA TYR A 967 -50.00 1.79 -16.00
C TYR A 967 -50.17 0.48 -16.81
N ASN A 968 -49.09 -0.32 -16.74
CA ASN A 968 -48.98 -1.79 -16.74
C ASN A 968 -48.54 -2.58 -18.00
N TYR A 969 -47.49 -3.40 -17.74
CA TYR A 969 -47.20 -4.77 -18.21
C TYR A 969 -46.33 -5.07 -19.46
N SER A 970 -45.23 -5.80 -19.15
CA SER A 970 -44.70 -7.05 -19.72
C SER A 970 -45.04 -7.48 -21.16
N GLY A 971 -44.01 -7.92 -21.90
CA GLY A 971 -44.14 -8.99 -22.90
C GLY A 971 -43.39 -8.75 -24.21
N SER A 972 -42.33 -9.55 -24.45
CA SER A 972 -41.42 -9.60 -25.61
C SER A 972 -42.05 -9.75 -27.02
N LYS A 973 -43.38 -9.72 -27.17
CA LYS A 973 -44.06 -10.01 -28.45
C LYS A 973 -44.40 -8.77 -29.28
N HIS A 974 -44.55 -7.61 -28.64
CA HIS A 974 -44.96 -6.37 -29.33
C HIS A 974 -43.81 -5.60 -30.00
N ILE A 975 -42.57 -5.82 -29.58
CA ILE A 975 -41.39 -5.18 -30.18
C ILE A 975 -41.15 -5.72 -31.59
N THR A 976 -41.24 -7.04 -31.78
CA THR A 976 -41.05 -7.69 -33.08
C THR A 976 -42.16 -7.33 -34.08
N GLU A 977 -43.40 -7.17 -33.61
CA GLU A 977 -44.53 -6.73 -34.44
C GLU A 977 -44.41 -5.25 -34.85
N SER A 978 -43.88 -4.41 -33.96
CA SER A 978 -43.64 -2.99 -34.22
C SER A 978 -42.51 -2.78 -35.23
N LEU A 979 -41.41 -3.53 -35.10
CA LEU A 979 -40.28 -3.49 -36.04
C LEU A 979 -40.65 -4.07 -37.42
N LYS A 980 -41.48 -5.12 -37.48
CA LYS A 980 -42.04 -5.63 -38.75
C LYS A 980 -42.99 -4.62 -39.41
N ARG A 981 -43.79 -3.87 -38.64
CA ARG A 981 -44.63 -2.78 -39.17
C ARG A 981 -43.82 -1.62 -39.74
N CYS A 982 -42.60 -1.40 -39.26
CA CYS A 982 -41.65 -0.41 -39.79
C CYS A 982 -40.78 -0.93 -40.96
N GLY A 983 -41.01 -2.16 -41.45
CA GLY A 983 -40.35 -2.69 -42.65
C GLY A 983 -38.88 -3.09 -42.49
N ILE A 984 -38.36 -3.18 -41.25
CA ILE A 984 -36.95 -3.52 -40.98
C ILE A 984 -36.80 -5.05 -40.99
N SER A 985 -35.99 -5.59 -41.90
CA SER A 985 -35.75 -7.04 -42.00
C SER A 985 -34.79 -7.55 -40.91
N GLU A 986 -34.94 -8.83 -40.54
CA GLU A 986 -34.14 -9.52 -39.50
C GLU A 986 -32.63 -9.47 -39.81
N THR A 987 -32.24 -9.41 -41.08
CA THR A 987 -30.84 -9.26 -41.54
C THR A 987 -30.24 -7.88 -41.24
N THR A 988 -31.05 -6.82 -41.11
CA THR A 988 -30.56 -5.44 -40.89
C THR A 988 -30.14 -5.22 -39.44
N THR A 989 -30.76 -5.93 -38.49
CA THR A 989 -30.42 -5.91 -37.07
C THR A 989 -29.02 -6.48 -36.80
N TYR A 990 -28.64 -7.55 -37.52
CA TYR A 990 -27.30 -8.13 -37.44
C TYR A 990 -26.20 -7.22 -38.01
N ILE A 991 -26.51 -6.47 -39.07
CA ILE A 991 -25.58 -5.50 -39.68
C ILE A 991 -25.31 -4.32 -38.73
N LEU A 992 -26.30 -3.91 -37.92
CA LEU A 992 -26.12 -2.87 -36.92
C LEU A 992 -25.23 -3.32 -35.75
N ALA A 993 -25.36 -4.57 -35.29
CA ALA A 993 -24.49 -5.12 -34.25
C ALA A 993 -23.02 -5.21 -34.69
N ALA A 994 -22.77 -5.64 -35.94
CA ALA A 994 -21.42 -5.71 -36.50
C ALA A 994 -20.76 -4.33 -36.71
N ARG A 995 -21.55 -3.27 -36.96
CA ARG A 995 -21.04 -1.92 -37.24
C ARG A 995 -20.49 -1.19 -36.00
N PHE A 996 -20.82 -1.67 -34.80
CA PHE A 996 -20.43 -1.03 -33.53
C PHE A 996 -19.55 -1.89 -32.62
N ASN A 997 -18.89 -2.91 -33.18
CA ASN A 997 -17.81 -3.67 -32.53
C ASN A 997 -18.23 -4.38 -31.23
N ALA A 998 -19.41 -5.01 -31.25
CA ALA A 998 -19.92 -5.84 -30.15
C ALA A 998 -18.98 -7.03 -29.85
N SER A 999 -18.85 -7.38 -28.58
CA SER A 999 -18.01 -8.50 -28.13
C SER A 999 -18.57 -9.85 -28.60
N PRO A 1000 -17.73 -10.91 -28.71
CA PRO A 1000 -18.19 -12.24 -29.14
C PRO A 1000 -19.34 -12.80 -28.29
N PHE A 1001 -19.36 -12.43 -27.00
CA PHE A 1001 -20.38 -12.82 -26.04
C PHE A 1001 -21.73 -12.13 -26.27
N GLU A 1002 -21.73 -10.84 -26.62
CA GLU A 1002 -22.95 -10.07 -26.93
C GLU A 1002 -23.57 -10.53 -28.26
N MET A 1003 -22.74 -10.89 -29.23
CA MET A 1003 -23.19 -11.47 -30.50
C MET A 1003 -23.82 -12.85 -30.29
N GLU A 1004 -23.31 -13.64 -29.33
CA GLU A 1004 -23.87 -14.95 -28.95
C GLU A 1004 -25.24 -14.82 -28.27
N GLU A 1005 -25.43 -13.80 -27.43
CA GLU A 1005 -26.73 -13.51 -26.79
C GLU A 1005 -27.77 -12.97 -27.78
N VAL A 1006 -27.37 -12.12 -28.73
CA VAL A 1006 -28.23 -11.67 -29.84
C VAL A 1006 -28.64 -12.85 -30.74
N ALA A 1007 -27.74 -13.81 -30.98
CA ALA A 1007 -28.04 -15.03 -31.73
C ALA A 1007 -29.01 -15.96 -30.98
N LYS A 1008 -28.90 -16.07 -29.65
CA LYS A 1008 -29.88 -16.81 -28.82
C LYS A 1008 -31.26 -16.14 -28.80
N LEU A 1009 -31.30 -14.81 -28.83
CA LEU A 1009 -32.53 -14.01 -28.84
C LEU A 1009 -33.32 -14.09 -30.16
N ILE A 1010 -32.64 -14.34 -31.29
CA ILE A 1010 -33.25 -14.41 -32.62
C ILE A 1010 -33.34 -15.88 -33.07
N ASN A 1011 -34.31 -16.59 -32.51
CA ASN A 1011 -34.87 -17.86 -33.01
C ASN A 1011 -33.90 -19.04 -33.26
N GLY A 1012 -32.94 -19.26 -32.36
CA GLY A 1012 -32.43 -20.61 -32.03
C GLY A 1012 -31.86 -21.44 -33.19
N LYS A 1013 -31.18 -20.82 -34.16
CA LYS A 1013 -30.33 -21.53 -35.13
C LYS A 1013 -28.88 -21.10 -34.96
N GLU A 1014 -28.02 -22.06 -34.61
CA GLU A 1014 -26.56 -21.88 -34.65
C GLU A 1014 -26.11 -21.68 -36.11
N ILE A 1015 -25.37 -20.60 -36.37
CA ILE A 1015 -24.72 -20.32 -37.65
C ILE A 1015 -23.21 -20.26 -37.39
N ASP A 1016 -22.43 -20.87 -38.28
CA ASP A 1016 -20.97 -21.02 -38.17
C ASP A 1016 -20.24 -19.66 -38.31
N LEU A 1017 -19.47 -19.30 -37.28
CA LEU A 1017 -18.83 -18.00 -37.14
C LEU A 1017 -17.73 -17.74 -38.19
N GLU A 1018 -17.17 -18.81 -38.79
CA GLU A 1018 -16.11 -18.71 -39.81
C GLU A 1018 -16.66 -18.29 -41.19
N GLU A 1019 -17.92 -18.60 -41.50
CA GLU A 1019 -18.57 -18.20 -42.76
C GLU A 1019 -18.93 -16.69 -42.77
N LEU A 1020 -19.25 -16.14 -41.59
CA LEU A 1020 -19.59 -14.72 -41.42
C LEU A 1020 -18.36 -13.80 -41.49
N LYS A 1021 -17.21 -14.27 -41.00
CA LYS A 1021 -15.93 -13.54 -41.11
C LYS A 1021 -15.42 -13.48 -42.55
N THR A 1022 -15.67 -14.51 -43.35
CA THR A 1022 -15.20 -14.57 -44.74
C THR A 1022 -16.01 -13.68 -45.70
N GLN A 1023 -17.28 -13.39 -45.40
CA GLN A 1023 -18.11 -12.47 -46.21
C GLN A 1023 -17.91 -10.98 -45.87
N ALA A 1024 -17.33 -10.65 -44.71
CA ALA A 1024 -17.13 -9.28 -44.24
C ALA A 1024 -15.80 -8.64 -44.74
N ASN A 1025 -15.41 -8.88 -45.99
CA ASN A 1025 -14.20 -8.26 -46.55
C ASN A 1025 -14.50 -6.84 -47.10
N GLU A 1026 -13.76 -5.85 -46.60
CA GLU A 1026 -13.98 -4.39 -46.71
C GLU A 1026 -14.24 -3.82 -48.13
N ALA A 1027 -13.92 -4.55 -49.20
CA ALA A 1027 -14.10 -4.08 -50.56
C ALA A 1027 -15.55 -4.16 -51.10
N HIS A 1028 -16.43 -4.94 -50.47
CA HIS A 1028 -17.82 -5.12 -50.94
C HIS A 1028 -18.80 -4.08 -50.35
N ILE A 1029 -18.53 -3.60 -49.12
CA ILE A 1029 -19.38 -2.64 -48.40
C ILE A 1029 -19.34 -1.24 -49.03
N LEU A 1030 -18.20 -0.83 -49.58
CA LEU A 1030 -18.04 0.49 -50.23
C LEU A 1030 -18.76 0.62 -51.58
N LYS A 1031 -19.23 -0.47 -52.19
CA LYS A 1031 -19.75 -0.47 -53.57
C LYS A 1031 -21.28 -0.57 -53.67
N HIS A 1032 -21.99 -1.04 -52.64
CA HIS A 1032 -23.41 -1.42 -52.80
C HIS A 1032 -24.47 -0.63 -52.04
N TYR A 1033 -24.14 0.24 -51.08
CA TYR A 1033 -25.16 0.94 -50.27
C TYR A 1033 -25.23 2.44 -50.56
N LYS A 1034 -25.57 2.78 -51.80
CA LYS A 1034 -26.25 4.06 -52.10
C LYS A 1034 -27.73 3.87 -51.78
N ILE A 1035 -28.15 4.20 -50.56
CA ILE A 1035 -29.58 4.29 -50.25
C ILE A 1035 -30.10 5.58 -50.89
N THR A 1036 -30.90 5.46 -51.95
CA THR A 1036 -31.67 6.55 -52.54
C THR A 1036 -32.96 6.79 -51.73
N SER A 1037 -33.40 8.04 -51.68
CA SER A 1037 -34.52 8.58 -50.87
C SER A 1037 -35.91 7.97 -51.14
N GLN A 1038 -36.03 6.91 -51.93
CA GLN A 1038 -37.31 6.29 -52.31
C GLN A 1038 -37.70 5.08 -51.46
N GLU A 1039 -36.83 4.54 -50.60
CA GLU A 1039 -37.13 3.33 -49.79
C GLU A 1039 -37.43 3.61 -48.30
N LEU A 1040 -37.35 4.86 -47.85
CA LEU A 1040 -37.85 5.30 -46.55
C LEU A 1040 -39.15 6.08 -46.74
N VAL A 1041 -40.27 5.37 -46.79
CA VAL A 1041 -41.59 6.01 -46.79
C VAL A 1041 -41.89 6.49 -45.37
N ILE A 1042 -41.39 7.68 -45.04
CA ILE A 1042 -41.80 8.46 -43.86
C ILE A 1042 -42.84 9.45 -44.36
N SER A 1043 -44.12 9.12 -44.19
CA SER A 1043 -45.24 9.91 -44.73
C SER A 1043 -45.66 11.09 -43.86
N SER A 1044 -45.22 11.16 -42.60
CA SER A 1044 -45.55 12.26 -41.70
C SER A 1044 -44.43 12.58 -40.71
N LEU A 1045 -44.43 13.81 -40.18
CA LEU A 1045 -43.52 14.21 -39.10
C LEU A 1045 -43.72 13.35 -37.84
N GLY A 1046 -44.93 12.81 -37.64
CA GLY A 1046 -45.21 11.84 -36.58
C GLY A 1046 -44.44 10.53 -36.76
N ASP A 1047 -44.37 9.99 -37.98
CA ASP A 1047 -43.68 8.73 -38.28
C ASP A 1047 -42.16 8.85 -38.06
N ALA A 1048 -41.58 10.01 -38.37
CA ALA A 1048 -40.17 10.30 -38.11
C ALA A 1048 -39.84 10.34 -36.62
N ILE A 1049 -40.74 10.89 -35.81
CA ILE A 1049 -40.58 10.99 -34.35
C ILE A 1049 -40.73 9.62 -33.71
N VAL A 1050 -41.69 8.81 -34.14
CA VAL A 1050 -41.90 7.43 -33.67
C VAL A 1050 -40.70 6.54 -34.00
N CYS A 1051 -40.15 6.64 -35.21
CA CYS A 1051 -38.94 5.89 -35.59
C CYS A 1051 -37.72 6.28 -34.74
N ARG A 1052 -37.60 7.56 -34.35
CA ARG A 1052 -36.50 8.04 -33.52
C ARG A 1052 -36.62 7.60 -32.06
N ILE A 1053 -37.84 7.49 -31.53
CA ILE A 1053 -38.11 6.97 -30.19
C ILE A 1053 -37.84 5.47 -30.16
N ALA A 1054 -38.32 4.72 -31.16
CA ALA A 1054 -38.07 3.29 -31.28
C ALA A 1054 -36.58 2.93 -31.43
N ALA A 1055 -35.81 3.74 -32.18
CA ALA A 1055 -34.37 3.57 -32.32
C ALA A 1055 -33.60 3.91 -31.04
N ARG A 1056 -34.14 4.77 -30.17
CA ARG A 1056 -33.55 5.13 -28.88
C ARG A 1056 -33.80 4.07 -27.81
N ASP A 1057 -34.98 3.44 -27.82
CA ASP A 1057 -35.35 2.42 -26.82
C ASP A 1057 -34.83 1.01 -27.18
N ALA A 1058 -34.25 0.84 -28.38
CA ALA A 1058 -33.54 -0.37 -28.82
C ALA A 1058 -32.01 -0.32 -28.61
N LEU A 1059 -31.46 0.88 -28.39
CA LEU A 1059 -30.11 1.14 -27.88
C LEU A 1059 -30.11 0.98 -26.35
#